data_AF-E9SDG0-F1
#
_entry.id   AF-E9SDG0-F1
#
_cell.length_a   1.000
_cell.length_b   1.000
_cell.length_c   1.000
_cell.angle_alpha   90.00
_cell.angle_beta   90.00
_cell.angle_gamma   90.00
#
_symmetry.space_group_name_H-M   'P 1'
#
loop_
_entity.id
_entity.type
_entity.pdbx_description
1 polymer ?
#
loop_
_entity_poly.entity_id
_entity_poly.type
_entity_poly.pdbx_seq_one_letter_code
_entity_poly.pdbx_strand_id
1 'polypeptide(L)'
;MKNDHKQRTLIGVVINEPDLDFYSKTMYYIQKEIFAHDSDAAIFNTLLTQEDQFCIENSVFSLINPKLIDGLLVFGGTIRSEEVSAEVRRFIDHSGIPAIYVETDPVTPACVMFDNDECTDKVVRHLTEWHNVRDVCYVSGPEKSLFHQRLLTSFRKSFAEQGIDLTEDRVFYGNDWVCDFGIIANDIIRRGLPEAIVCCSDFTAAGMLGALSERGVDVPEDVIVTGYSRNEPFASDYVNITGIERRPETMAVEAVRRLMSAVTGEEYVPAEKKPCCVLRKGVTCGCERIDYAALARSAMDNMVSTRRDGFDSYYNVMSENLISAVNMDEFLWRLDWYTKYLGDFEGFWLCLNDGIMHVPGDKLEGYSETMYIPYSHQNGAGAVPGGAGFNRQELLPAIFESRDKPMAFIFNCLHFRHVNYGYTVLSYGDTGAFFDRHYVMWLRYTAIAIDKQRRHMLYNDTVSEDQVRDPLTGLLNVRGYKNIMKQRCGKFNFPDKLMRIISVDVENLRGINSAYGYGEGDRVLQRLGMVLNNSAGDDDICVRVSGDEFFICGLIDAAVPVDDVPGNLERNLDAFNTSSNFDYGVHFYTSRVTAPVTTPDILDTLPYEANYQRTLVKDNHNKKRRVISNEDGLQISDNFDPEERKLVSKMLNDNLLTYHFQPIVSAKTGDIVAYEALMRSGGDIKLSPISILNHAAAMGRLDDVERHTMHNLFKFCHDNKEQLGDRQLFINSIPSCTLSDKEFEELCDNYSDILDRIVIEFTEQTEASRQQLDKVIERRDRRGFGIAIDDYGTGYSNISSLLTFMPNCVKIDRSLIMNIHEDKRKQHFAQNIIDYGHDNNFRVLAEGVEKSEELRALIGMGIDLIQGYLTARPAPKPVTMIRPDIRDKIRECNRISESVRVKKTFFTSEAQEISLMSLDFDNYTEVFVTSDECTLKGTEGYDSALTIRIKDGLDCTLRLVNAHLSCENNDACIIIGRGSRLTLEIVGDCALGGPVSVTAGAWLDIVGDGDLTMTSATNQSYGIGADPLSSYGGIGVHLCGKLDMKLDGECCIGIGGGYSNEMSRIDIDCNELNIELAGKHLVCVGSSESETAITVRNTKMKLSNRCVSGIAIGSSTGKITAVIENSELIYDASGDTIAGICSTASENSLAVLKHCNISMLMRAKNIVGIGSEQGAMSVLAENCDLNVVCEGAKAIGIGCFSTESTIALKECRGKVSVSSSQGAAVTAADGRLIIEGDKLECLYNA
;
A
#
# COMPACT_ATOMS: atom_id res chain seq x y z
N MET A 1 34.06 39.62 0.77
CA MET A 1 33.37 40.82 1.29
C MET A 1 33.57 40.82 2.80
N LYS A 2 34.00 41.94 3.38
CA LYS A 2 34.23 42.07 4.83
C LYS A 2 32.88 42.18 5.58
N ASN A 3 32.90 41.78 6.85
CA ASN A 3 31.83 41.61 7.86
C ASN A 3 30.79 42.74 8.07
N ASP A 4 30.57 43.68 7.15
CA ASP A 4 29.79 44.91 7.41
C ASP A 4 28.25 44.71 7.48
N HIS A 5 27.74 43.48 7.33
CA HIS A 5 26.29 43.18 7.35
C HIS A 5 25.84 42.22 8.46
N LYS A 6 26.73 41.79 9.36
CA LYS A 6 26.40 40.79 10.37
C LYS A 6 26.04 41.47 11.71
N GLN A 7 24.79 41.30 12.17
CA GLN A 7 24.33 41.91 13.43
C GLN A 7 24.87 41.19 14.68
N ARG A 8 25.07 39.88 14.62
CA ARG A 8 25.47 39.00 15.74
C ARG A 8 26.57 38.03 15.32
N THR A 9 27.32 37.49 16.28
CA THR A 9 28.21 36.35 16.06
C THR A 9 27.39 35.13 15.60
N LEU A 10 27.90 34.33 14.66
CA LEU A 10 27.23 33.13 14.14
C LEU A 10 28.08 31.89 14.48
N ILE A 11 27.52 31.03 15.30
CA ILE A 11 28.15 29.78 15.73
C ILE A 11 27.62 28.63 14.87
N GLY A 12 28.52 27.90 14.22
CA GLY A 12 28.18 26.71 13.47
C GLY A 12 28.14 25.48 14.39
N VAL A 13 27.17 24.59 14.18
CA VAL A 13 27.10 23.29 14.87
C VAL A 13 26.99 22.19 13.83
N VAL A 14 27.83 21.16 13.94
CA VAL A 14 27.86 19.99 13.05
C VAL A 14 27.47 18.77 13.87
N ILE A 15 26.34 18.13 13.53
CA ILE A 15 25.79 17.00 14.28
C ILE A 15 25.03 16.03 13.37
N ASN A 16 25.09 14.73 13.66
CA ASN A 16 24.28 13.70 12.99
C ASN A 16 23.27 13.08 13.97
N GLU A 17 22.09 12.68 13.49
CA GLU A 17 21.00 12.08 14.28
C GLU A 17 20.63 12.90 15.55
N PRO A 18 20.42 14.23 15.44
CA PRO A 18 20.12 15.08 16.59
C PRO A 18 18.74 14.81 17.22
N ASP A 19 17.87 14.05 16.55
CA ASP A 19 16.53 13.66 17.01
C ASP A 19 16.56 12.61 18.14
N LEU A 20 17.71 11.96 18.38
CA LEU A 20 17.91 11.12 19.57
C LEU A 20 17.81 11.96 20.84
N ASP A 21 17.04 11.51 21.83
CA ASP A 21 16.69 12.28 23.04
C ASP A 21 17.91 12.91 23.77
N PHE A 22 19.03 12.17 23.87
CA PHE A 22 20.26 12.71 24.45
C PHE A 22 20.81 13.92 23.65
N TYR A 23 20.88 13.80 22.33
CA TYR A 23 21.41 14.86 21.46
C TYR A 23 20.44 16.00 21.30
N SER A 24 19.13 15.74 21.22
CA SER A 24 18.08 16.77 21.22
C SER A 24 18.14 17.64 22.49
N LYS A 25 18.24 17.02 23.68
CA LYS A 25 18.47 17.73 24.94
C LYS A 25 19.80 18.48 24.95
N THR A 26 20.86 17.88 24.40
CA THR A 26 22.17 18.56 24.29
C THR A 26 22.05 19.82 23.42
N MET A 27 21.37 19.73 22.28
CA MET A 27 21.13 20.84 21.37
C MET A 27 20.28 21.94 21.99
N TYR A 28 19.29 21.60 22.82
CA TYR A 28 18.53 22.58 23.60
C TYR A 28 19.45 23.44 24.48
N TYR A 29 20.33 22.80 25.27
CA TYR A 29 21.26 23.54 26.14
C TYR A 29 22.34 24.30 25.37
N ILE A 30 22.85 23.74 24.26
CA ILE A 30 23.81 24.44 23.39
C ILE A 30 23.19 25.71 22.82
N GLN A 31 21.99 25.62 22.25
CA GLN A 31 21.28 26.77 21.70
C GLN A 31 21.04 27.83 22.77
N LYS A 32 20.54 27.45 23.95
CA LYS A 32 20.30 28.37 25.06
C LYS A 32 21.56 29.10 25.51
N GLU A 33 22.69 28.40 25.60
CA GLU A 33 23.95 29.05 25.98
C GLU A 33 24.48 29.97 24.86
N ILE A 34 24.36 29.58 23.58
CA ILE A 34 24.72 30.45 22.44
C ILE A 34 23.87 31.74 22.47
N PHE A 35 22.57 31.61 22.69
CA PHE A 35 21.66 32.77 22.77
C PHE A 35 21.94 33.66 23.96
N ALA A 36 22.40 33.11 25.10
CA ALA A 36 22.81 33.88 26.27
C ALA A 36 24.02 34.81 25.97
N HIS A 37 24.81 34.49 24.94
CA HIS A 37 25.89 35.33 24.42
C HIS A 37 25.44 36.24 23.25
N ASP A 38 24.14 36.45 23.04
CA ASP A 38 23.56 37.24 21.94
C ASP A 38 24.11 36.84 20.55
N SER A 39 24.28 35.54 20.35
CA SER A 39 24.83 34.94 19.13
C SER A 39 23.77 34.09 18.41
N ASP A 40 23.80 34.06 17.08
CA ASP A 40 22.98 33.16 16.26
C ASP A 40 23.64 31.78 16.13
N ALA A 41 22.84 30.75 15.84
CA ALA A 41 23.32 29.41 15.57
C ALA A 41 22.99 28.96 14.14
N ALA A 42 23.94 28.36 13.43
CA ALA A 42 23.73 27.64 12.16
C ALA A 42 24.02 26.15 12.37
N ILE A 43 22.99 25.33 12.40
CA ILE A 43 23.08 23.90 12.76
C ILE A 43 22.99 23.08 11.48
N PHE A 44 24.10 22.46 11.08
CA PHE A 44 24.19 21.57 9.93
C PHE A 44 24.03 20.14 10.39
N ASN A 45 22.99 19.46 9.91
CA ASN A 45 22.70 18.10 10.37
C ASN A 45 22.27 17.13 9.26
N THR A 46 22.44 15.84 9.56
CA THR A 46 22.10 14.69 8.71
C THR A 46 21.17 13.74 9.48
N LEU A 47 20.27 13.05 8.75
CA LEU A 47 19.14 12.27 9.29
C LEU A 47 19.19 10.75 8.96
N LEU A 48 20.17 10.24 8.20
CA LEU A 48 20.22 8.83 7.76
C LEU A 48 21.15 7.90 8.54
N THR A 49 20.70 6.64 8.51
CA THR A 49 21.26 5.40 9.08
C THR A 49 21.75 4.39 8.01
N GLN A 50 21.54 4.62 6.71
CA GLN A 50 21.85 3.67 5.61
C GLN A 50 23.09 4.03 4.78
N GLU A 51 23.97 3.04 4.55
CA GLU A 51 25.29 3.22 3.93
C GLU A 51 25.29 3.87 2.53
N ASP A 52 24.33 3.51 1.68
CA ASP A 52 24.33 3.91 0.26
C ASP A 52 23.93 5.39 0.01
N GLN A 53 23.39 6.09 1.01
CA GLN A 53 22.89 7.47 0.88
C GLN A 53 23.72 8.49 1.64
N PHE A 54 24.70 8.06 2.45
CA PHE A 54 25.53 8.96 3.27
C PHE A 54 26.19 10.07 2.45
N CYS A 55 26.71 9.78 1.25
CA CYS A 55 27.48 10.76 0.49
C CYS A 55 26.68 12.04 0.16
N ILE A 56 25.39 11.92 -0.15
CA ILE A 56 24.56 13.05 -0.57
C ILE A 56 24.02 13.80 0.64
N GLU A 57 23.63 13.12 1.70
CA GLU A 57 23.14 13.81 2.89
C GLU A 57 24.26 14.62 3.56
N ASN A 58 25.48 14.06 3.61
CA ASN A 58 26.68 14.74 4.09
C ASN A 58 27.07 15.96 3.25
N SER A 59 26.50 16.14 2.05
CA SER A 59 26.72 17.35 1.25
C SER A 59 26.33 18.62 2.02
N VAL A 60 25.42 18.55 2.99
CA VAL A 60 25.01 19.68 3.86
C VAL A 60 26.22 20.32 4.55
N PHE A 61 27.25 19.55 4.91
CA PHE A 61 28.47 20.06 5.53
C PHE A 61 29.30 20.91 4.56
N SER A 62 29.14 20.73 3.25
CA SER A 62 29.76 21.60 2.25
C SER A 62 29.19 23.02 2.25
N LEU A 63 28.03 23.27 2.88
CA LEU A 63 27.46 24.62 2.99
C LEU A 63 28.28 25.50 3.94
N ILE A 64 28.99 24.91 4.90
CA ILE A 64 29.75 25.63 5.92
C ILE A 64 30.70 26.63 5.25
N ASN A 65 30.46 27.93 5.50
CA ASN A 65 31.27 29.01 4.96
C ASN A 65 32.18 29.61 6.04
N PRO A 66 33.52 29.43 5.95
CA PRO A 66 34.46 29.98 6.93
C PRO A 66 34.48 31.49 7.07
N LYS A 67 33.96 32.22 6.07
CA LYS A 67 33.88 33.68 6.14
C LYS A 67 32.67 34.18 6.94
N LEU A 68 31.68 33.32 7.16
CA LEU A 68 30.45 33.67 7.86
C LEU A 68 30.38 33.10 9.27
N ILE A 69 31.00 31.95 9.52
CA ILE A 69 30.97 31.29 10.82
C ILE A 69 32.16 31.74 11.67
N ASP A 70 31.89 32.19 12.90
CA ASP A 70 32.95 32.67 13.81
C ASP A 70 33.52 31.56 14.69
N GLY A 71 32.76 30.50 14.94
CA GLY A 71 33.17 29.35 15.76
C GLY A 71 32.37 28.09 15.42
N LEU A 72 32.96 26.91 15.61
CA LEU A 72 32.35 25.61 15.29
C LEU A 72 32.27 24.67 16.50
N LEU A 73 31.10 24.06 16.71
CA LEU A 73 30.91 22.89 17.57
C LEU A 73 30.74 21.64 16.70
N VAL A 74 31.51 20.59 16.99
CA VAL A 74 31.56 19.41 16.12
C VAL A 74 31.34 18.14 16.92
N PHE A 75 30.18 17.50 16.71
CA PHE A 75 29.82 16.22 17.33
C PHE A 75 30.43 15.04 16.55
N GLY A 76 31.75 14.93 16.55
CA GLY A 76 32.47 13.99 15.71
C GLY A 76 32.14 12.51 15.97
N GLY A 77 31.71 12.13 17.18
CA GLY A 77 31.28 10.75 17.47
C GLY A 77 29.92 10.37 16.90
N THR A 78 29.13 11.35 16.43
CA THR A 78 27.85 11.09 15.75
C THR A 78 28.04 10.82 14.25
N ILE A 79 29.18 11.23 13.68
CA ILE A 79 29.50 11.04 12.26
C ILE A 79 29.98 9.60 12.06
N ARG A 80 29.10 8.73 11.53
CA ARG A 80 29.38 7.29 11.36
C ARG A 80 30.40 6.99 10.26
N SER A 81 30.50 7.85 9.24
CA SER A 81 31.47 7.70 8.14
C SER A 81 32.84 8.25 8.52
N GLU A 82 33.85 7.37 8.54
CA GLU A 82 35.24 7.76 8.83
C GLU A 82 35.80 8.73 7.77
N GLU A 83 35.41 8.54 6.50
CA GLU A 83 35.80 9.41 5.38
C GLU A 83 35.26 10.83 5.56
N VAL A 84 33.97 10.96 5.90
CA VAL A 84 33.31 12.25 6.12
C VAL A 84 33.83 12.91 7.38
N SER A 85 34.03 12.15 8.46
CA SER A 85 34.64 12.64 9.70
C SER A 85 36.05 13.18 9.45
N ALA A 86 36.84 12.53 8.58
CA ALA A 86 38.15 13.01 8.18
C ALA A 86 38.07 14.26 7.28
N GLU A 87 37.08 14.34 6.39
CA GLU A 87 36.87 15.50 5.52
C GLU A 87 36.46 16.74 6.32
N VAL A 88 35.50 16.61 7.24
CA VAL A 88 35.08 17.69 8.14
C VAL A 88 36.25 18.17 9.00
N ARG A 89 37.04 17.24 9.58
CA ARG A 89 38.26 17.59 10.33
C ARG A 89 39.27 18.36 9.48
N ARG A 90 39.57 17.87 8.26
CA ARG A 90 40.46 18.58 7.33
C ARG A 90 39.92 19.97 7.00
N PHE A 91 38.62 20.10 6.74
CA PHE A 91 38.00 21.40 6.45
C PHE A 91 38.20 22.37 7.62
N ILE A 92 37.94 21.93 8.86
CA ILE A 92 38.11 22.75 10.06
C ILE A 92 39.57 23.18 10.22
N ASP A 93 40.52 22.24 10.13
CA ASP A 93 41.94 22.51 10.27
C ASP A 93 42.46 23.55 9.26
N HIS A 94 41.92 23.54 8.03
CA HIS A 94 42.29 24.50 6.97
C HIS A 94 41.49 25.82 7.04
N SER A 95 40.35 25.85 7.75
CA SER A 95 39.48 27.03 7.83
C SER A 95 40.01 28.12 8.77
N GLY A 96 40.80 27.74 9.78
CA GLY A 96 41.29 28.65 10.83
C GLY A 96 40.20 29.12 11.81
N ILE A 97 39.00 28.53 11.75
CA ILE A 97 37.89 28.84 12.66
C ILE A 97 38.14 28.13 14.00
N PRO A 98 37.95 28.81 15.15
CA PRO A 98 37.93 28.15 16.46
C PRO A 98 36.91 27.01 16.48
N ALA A 99 37.35 25.79 16.82
CA ALA A 99 36.49 24.62 16.86
C ALA A 99 36.64 23.86 18.19
N ILE A 100 35.51 23.46 18.77
CA ILE A 100 35.43 22.58 19.94
C ILE A 100 34.74 21.27 19.51
N TYR A 101 35.38 20.15 19.80
CA TYR A 101 34.83 18.83 19.52
C TYR A 101 34.00 18.34 20.71
N VAL A 102 32.89 17.67 20.44
CA VAL A 102 32.00 17.09 21.45
C VAL A 102 31.88 15.59 21.19
N GLU A 103 32.02 14.76 22.22
CA GLU A 103 31.81 13.31 22.17
C GLU A 103 32.55 12.62 21.00
N THR A 104 33.83 12.98 20.73
CA THR A 104 34.61 12.44 19.58
C THR A 104 35.66 11.44 20.02
N ASP A 105 36.91 11.89 20.22
CA ASP A 105 38.02 11.09 20.72
C ASP A 105 38.77 11.93 21.79
N PRO A 106 39.07 11.38 22.98
CA PRO A 106 39.83 12.07 24.02
C PRO A 106 41.19 12.61 23.59
N VAL A 107 41.81 12.03 22.57
CA VAL A 107 43.10 12.47 22.01
C VAL A 107 42.94 13.75 21.17
N THR A 108 41.71 14.09 20.77
CA THR A 108 41.42 15.30 19.99
C THR A 108 41.62 16.54 20.87
N PRO A 109 42.47 17.51 20.46
CA PRO A 109 42.64 18.76 21.18
C PRO A 109 41.29 19.52 21.31
N ALA A 110 41.06 20.15 22.46
CA ALA A 110 39.85 20.92 22.74
C ALA A 110 38.53 20.12 22.64
N CYS A 111 38.56 18.83 22.97
CA CYS A 111 37.38 17.99 23.05
C CYS A 111 36.69 18.09 24.43
N VAL A 112 35.36 18.14 24.45
CA VAL A 112 34.51 18.07 25.65
C VAL A 112 33.75 16.75 25.61
N MET A 113 33.90 15.95 26.68
CA MET A 113 33.30 14.63 26.79
C MET A 113 32.26 14.60 27.90
N PHE A 114 31.26 13.74 27.73
CA PHE A 114 30.29 13.41 28.76
C PHE A 114 30.96 12.58 29.88
N ASP A 115 30.62 12.90 31.13
CA ASP A 115 31.16 12.24 32.33
C ASP A 115 30.44 10.89 32.55
N ASN A 116 30.91 9.84 31.86
CA ASN A 116 30.41 8.47 32.02
C ASN A 116 30.84 7.87 33.37
N ASP A 117 31.90 8.36 34.00
CA ASP A 117 32.41 7.80 35.26
C ASP A 117 31.37 7.99 36.38
N GLU A 118 30.78 9.19 36.53
CA GLU A 118 29.70 9.42 37.51
C GLU A 118 28.47 8.52 37.22
N CYS A 119 28.17 8.26 35.94
CA CYS A 119 27.05 7.39 35.55
C CYS A 119 27.28 5.93 35.96
N THR A 120 28.45 5.39 35.60
CA THR A 120 28.81 4.01 35.93
C THR A 120 28.95 3.79 37.43
N ASP A 121 29.54 4.74 38.17
CA ASP A 121 29.67 4.66 39.64
C ASP A 121 28.31 4.56 40.32
N LYS A 122 27.29 5.30 39.86
CA LYS A 122 25.93 5.21 40.42
C LYS A 122 25.27 3.84 40.19
N VAL A 123 25.43 3.24 39.01
CA VAL A 123 24.91 1.88 38.73
C VAL A 123 25.65 0.86 39.58
N VAL A 124 26.98 0.93 39.59
CA VAL A 124 27.83 -0.02 40.30
C VAL A 124 27.56 0.03 41.81
N ARG A 125 27.58 1.22 42.43
CA ARG A 125 27.26 1.36 43.86
C ARG A 125 25.85 0.92 44.20
N HIS A 126 24.90 1.14 43.30
CA HIS A 126 23.55 0.61 43.49
C HIS A 126 23.57 -0.93 43.58
N LEU A 127 24.28 -1.61 42.69
CA LEU A 127 24.40 -3.07 42.73
C LEU A 127 25.20 -3.54 43.97
N THR A 128 26.34 -2.93 44.27
CA THR A 128 27.27 -3.42 45.30
C THR A 128 26.89 -3.01 46.72
N GLU A 129 26.36 -1.80 46.93
CA GLU A 129 26.02 -1.29 48.26
C GLU A 129 24.57 -1.60 48.65
N TRP A 130 23.64 -1.57 47.69
CA TRP A 130 22.21 -1.80 47.97
C TRP A 130 21.80 -3.26 47.81
N HIS A 131 22.25 -3.92 46.73
CA HIS A 131 21.94 -5.33 46.46
C HIS A 131 23.03 -6.29 46.95
N ASN A 132 24.16 -5.77 47.45
CA ASN A 132 25.33 -6.56 47.88
C ASN A 132 25.84 -7.53 46.80
N VAL A 133 25.70 -7.15 45.52
CA VAL A 133 26.18 -7.92 44.38
C VAL A 133 27.71 -7.99 44.39
N ARG A 134 28.24 -9.19 44.13
CA ARG A 134 29.66 -9.55 44.07
C ARG A 134 30.04 -10.32 42.80
N ASP A 135 29.11 -11.02 42.16
CA ASP A 135 29.32 -11.67 40.86
C ASP A 135 28.54 -11.00 39.73
N VAL A 136 29.24 -10.52 38.70
CA VAL A 136 28.65 -9.72 37.61
C VAL A 136 29.14 -10.15 36.24
N CYS A 137 28.25 -10.08 35.26
CA CYS A 137 28.60 -10.12 33.84
C CYS A 137 28.30 -8.77 33.18
N TYR A 138 29.07 -8.40 32.17
CA TYR A 138 28.82 -7.22 31.36
C TYR A 138 28.51 -7.60 29.91
N VAL A 139 27.40 -7.10 29.38
CA VAL A 139 27.02 -7.25 27.97
C VAL A 139 27.26 -5.92 27.26
N SER A 140 28.28 -5.91 26.42
CA SER A 140 28.72 -4.80 25.60
C SER A 140 28.07 -4.79 24.22
N GLY A 141 28.09 -3.63 23.57
CA GLY A 141 27.86 -3.48 22.13
C GLY A 141 29.09 -3.90 21.30
N PRO A 142 29.18 -3.46 20.02
CA PRO A 142 30.18 -3.95 19.07
C PRO A 142 31.62 -3.80 19.60
N GLU A 143 32.42 -4.87 19.53
CA GLU A 143 33.78 -4.91 20.13
C GLU A 143 34.71 -3.79 19.63
N LYS A 144 34.58 -3.40 18.35
CA LYS A 144 35.40 -2.35 17.72
C LYS A 144 34.92 -0.92 18.00
N SER A 145 33.81 -0.74 18.71
CA SER A 145 33.25 0.59 18.96
C SER A 145 34.00 1.29 20.10
N LEU A 146 34.62 2.44 19.78
CA LEU A 146 35.32 3.28 20.76
C LEU A 146 34.41 3.72 21.93
N PHE A 147 33.14 3.99 21.65
CA PHE A 147 32.16 4.33 22.69
C PHE A 147 31.98 3.19 23.69
N HIS A 148 31.72 1.97 23.20
CA HIS A 148 31.50 0.80 24.05
C HIS A 148 32.75 0.38 24.83
N GLN A 149 33.93 0.48 24.23
CA GLN A 149 35.21 0.23 24.91
C GLN A 149 35.44 1.22 26.06
N ARG A 150 35.12 2.50 25.86
CA ARG A 150 35.23 3.51 26.92
C ARG A 150 34.24 3.26 28.04
N LEU A 151 32.99 2.92 27.70
CA LEU A 151 31.98 2.61 28.68
C LEU A 151 32.36 1.38 29.53
N LEU A 152 32.85 0.32 28.89
CA LEU A 152 33.41 -0.85 29.58
C LEU A 152 34.59 -0.47 30.50
N THR A 153 35.46 0.44 30.07
CA THR A 153 36.58 0.92 30.88
C THR A 153 36.10 1.65 32.14
N SER A 154 35.08 2.51 32.02
CA SER A 154 34.46 3.18 33.18
C SER A 154 33.80 2.19 34.13
N PHE A 155 33.07 1.17 33.61
CA PHE A 155 32.51 0.11 34.46
C PHE A 155 33.59 -0.71 35.17
N ARG A 156 34.66 -1.11 34.48
CA ARG A 156 35.80 -1.83 35.09
C ARG A 156 36.41 -1.03 36.23
N LYS A 157 36.63 0.26 36.03
CA LYS A 157 37.14 1.18 37.07
C LYS A 157 36.20 1.22 38.28
N SER A 158 34.91 1.48 38.05
CA SER A 158 33.90 1.58 39.12
C SER A 158 33.75 0.26 39.90
N PHE A 159 33.77 -0.89 39.23
CA PHE A 159 33.74 -2.20 39.90
C PHE A 159 35.02 -2.48 40.70
N ALA A 160 36.20 -2.14 40.16
CA ALA A 160 37.47 -2.32 40.86
C ALA A 160 37.55 -1.48 42.14
N GLU A 161 36.98 -0.25 42.13
CA GLU A 161 36.86 0.59 43.33
C GLU A 161 35.96 -0.03 44.41
N GLN A 162 35.00 -0.89 44.02
CA GLN A 162 34.15 -1.68 44.92
C GLN A 162 34.73 -3.07 45.26
N GLY A 163 35.94 -3.38 44.79
CA GLY A 163 36.62 -4.65 45.02
C GLY A 163 36.12 -5.82 44.18
N ILE A 164 35.48 -5.56 43.03
CA ILE A 164 35.02 -6.57 42.06
C ILE A 164 35.89 -6.48 40.81
N ASP A 165 36.49 -7.60 40.40
CA ASP A 165 37.31 -7.67 39.19
C ASP A 165 36.46 -8.21 38.02
N LEU A 166 36.14 -7.34 37.05
CA LEU A 166 35.39 -7.70 35.85
C LEU A 166 36.35 -8.22 34.76
N THR A 167 36.66 -9.51 34.84
CA THR A 167 37.57 -10.23 33.94
C THR A 167 37.00 -10.36 32.51
N GLU A 168 37.87 -10.58 31.51
CA GLU A 168 37.45 -10.70 30.10
C GLU A 168 36.47 -11.85 29.84
N ASP A 169 36.54 -12.95 30.61
CA ASP A 169 35.61 -14.07 30.48
C ASP A 169 34.19 -13.77 30.99
N ARG A 170 34.01 -12.63 31.68
CA ARG A 170 32.71 -12.09 32.14
C ARG A 170 32.19 -10.96 31.25
N VAL A 171 32.89 -10.64 30.16
CA VAL A 171 32.48 -9.63 29.18
C VAL A 171 31.99 -10.32 27.90
N PHE A 172 30.78 -9.98 27.47
CA PHE A 172 30.14 -10.51 26.28
C PHE A 172 29.90 -9.36 25.29
N TYR A 173 30.16 -9.59 24.01
CA TYR A 173 30.00 -8.58 22.97
C TYR A 173 28.83 -8.93 22.05
N GLY A 174 27.96 -7.95 21.79
CA GLY A 174 26.84 -8.03 20.85
C GLY A 174 26.85 -6.87 19.85
N ASN A 175 26.03 -6.96 18.81
CA ASN A 175 25.72 -5.86 17.88
C ASN A 175 24.30 -5.37 18.19
N ASP A 176 24.17 -4.06 18.47
CA ASP A 176 22.94 -3.42 18.99
C ASP A 176 21.71 -3.43 18.06
N TRP A 177 21.74 -4.18 16.94
CA TRP A 177 20.68 -4.14 15.91
C TRP A 177 20.41 -5.49 15.23
N VAL A 178 21.26 -6.51 15.41
CA VAL A 178 21.22 -7.77 14.63
C VAL A 178 21.46 -9.01 15.50
N CYS A 179 21.70 -8.84 16.80
CA CYS A 179 22.11 -9.96 17.65
C CYS A 179 20.96 -10.85 18.10
N ASP A 180 21.17 -12.16 17.99
CA ASP A 180 20.43 -13.17 18.73
C ASP A 180 20.95 -13.21 20.18
N PHE A 181 20.30 -12.45 21.05
CA PHE A 181 20.58 -12.42 22.49
C PHE A 181 20.45 -13.80 23.16
N GLY A 182 19.79 -14.75 22.49
CA GLY A 182 19.72 -16.13 22.94
C GLY A 182 21.08 -16.84 23.01
N ILE A 183 22.03 -16.50 22.13
CA ILE A 183 23.39 -17.06 22.16
C ILE A 183 24.14 -16.55 23.39
N ILE A 184 24.08 -15.25 23.66
CA ILE A 184 24.73 -14.62 24.81
C ILE A 184 24.13 -15.16 26.12
N ALA A 185 22.80 -15.23 26.21
CA ALA A 185 22.11 -15.80 27.38
C ALA A 185 22.51 -17.27 27.63
N ASN A 186 22.59 -18.09 26.57
CA ASN A 186 23.03 -19.49 26.69
C ASN A 186 24.47 -19.61 27.21
N ASP A 187 25.39 -18.75 26.75
CA ASP A 187 26.79 -18.78 27.22
C ASP A 187 26.91 -18.34 28.68
N ILE A 188 26.16 -17.29 29.09
CA ILE A 188 26.07 -16.87 30.49
C ILE A 188 25.55 -18.01 31.37
N ILE A 189 24.40 -18.62 31.01
CA ILE A 189 23.79 -19.72 31.78
C ILE A 189 24.76 -20.91 31.86
N ARG A 190 25.45 -21.24 30.77
CA ARG A 190 26.41 -22.35 30.72
C ARG A 190 27.62 -22.12 31.64
N ARG A 191 28.06 -20.87 31.80
CA ARG A 191 29.18 -20.50 32.67
C ARG A 191 28.77 -20.31 34.14
N GLY A 192 27.46 -20.34 34.42
CA GLY A 192 26.89 -20.07 35.73
C GLY A 192 26.27 -18.67 35.76
N LEU A 193 25.01 -18.61 36.19
CA LEU A 193 24.25 -17.36 36.25
C LEU A 193 24.89 -16.41 37.28
N PRO A 194 25.24 -15.16 36.90
CA PRO A 194 25.76 -14.17 37.84
C PRO A 194 24.65 -13.60 38.72
N GLU A 195 25.01 -12.83 39.75
CA GLU A 195 24.03 -12.11 40.57
C GLU A 195 23.46 -10.88 39.83
N ALA A 196 24.25 -10.27 38.93
CA ALA A 196 23.76 -9.22 38.04
C ALA A 196 24.39 -9.27 36.63
N ILE A 197 23.61 -8.86 35.64
CA ILE A 197 24.03 -8.61 34.26
C ILE A 197 23.89 -7.11 33.98
N VAL A 198 25.02 -6.46 33.72
CA VAL A 198 25.08 -5.04 33.37
C VAL A 198 25.16 -4.90 31.86
N CYS A 199 24.16 -4.29 31.25
CA CYS A 199 24.05 -4.08 29.82
C CYS A 199 24.48 -2.65 29.44
N CYS A 200 25.13 -2.50 28.28
CA CYS A 200 25.65 -1.21 27.79
C CYS A 200 24.56 -0.23 27.29
N SER A 201 23.32 -0.69 27.14
CA SER A 201 22.15 0.09 26.72
C SER A 201 20.86 -0.52 27.28
N ASP A 202 19.75 0.19 27.15
CA ASP A 202 18.45 -0.33 27.59
C ASP A 202 17.88 -1.32 26.57
N PHE A 203 18.23 -1.16 25.29
CA PHE A 203 17.97 -2.13 24.23
C PHE A 203 18.65 -3.48 24.51
N THR A 204 19.94 -3.48 24.85
CA THR A 204 20.65 -4.73 25.19
C THR A 204 20.09 -5.37 26.46
N ALA A 205 19.68 -4.56 27.44
CA ALA A 205 18.96 -5.06 28.61
C ALA A 205 17.62 -5.71 28.24
N ALA A 206 16.80 -5.08 27.40
CA ALA A 206 15.52 -5.65 26.93
C ALA A 206 15.71 -6.95 26.14
N GLY A 207 16.71 -7.01 25.26
CA GLY A 207 17.07 -8.22 24.52
C GLY A 207 17.48 -9.37 25.45
N MET A 208 18.28 -9.06 26.48
CA MET A 208 18.65 -10.03 27.51
C MET A 208 17.47 -10.48 28.35
N LEU A 209 16.56 -9.58 28.74
CA LEU A 209 15.34 -9.93 29.50
C LEU A 209 14.48 -10.95 28.72
N GLY A 210 14.22 -10.70 27.44
CA GLY A 210 13.49 -11.64 26.59
C GLY A 210 14.20 -12.99 26.48
N ALA A 211 15.50 -12.97 26.19
CA ALA A 211 16.30 -14.19 26.04
C ALA A 211 16.40 -15.02 27.33
N LEU A 212 16.51 -14.38 28.49
CA LEU A 212 16.55 -15.05 29.80
C LEU A 212 15.19 -15.63 30.17
N SER A 213 14.11 -14.87 29.95
CA SER A 213 12.74 -15.32 30.24
C SER A 213 12.34 -16.56 29.43
N GLU A 214 12.68 -16.60 28.13
CA GLU A 214 12.47 -17.79 27.28
C GLU A 214 13.20 -19.05 27.79
N ARG A 215 14.22 -18.87 28.63
CA ARG A 215 15.04 -19.95 29.22
C ARG A 215 14.66 -20.25 30.66
N GLY A 216 13.55 -19.67 31.14
CA GLY A 216 13.03 -19.88 32.50
C GLY A 216 13.92 -19.27 33.58
N VAL A 217 14.62 -18.18 33.27
CA VAL A 217 15.36 -17.37 34.26
C VAL A 217 14.54 -16.14 34.58
N ASP A 218 14.13 -16.01 35.83
CA ASP A 218 13.30 -14.90 36.31
C ASP A 218 14.16 -13.68 36.69
N VAL A 219 13.72 -12.49 36.29
CA VAL A 219 14.38 -11.22 36.60
C VAL A 219 13.38 -10.36 37.37
N PRO A 220 13.72 -9.87 38.58
CA PRO A 220 15.03 -9.89 39.23
C PRO A 220 15.35 -11.13 40.11
N GLU A 221 14.46 -12.11 40.23
CA GLU A 221 14.53 -13.17 41.24
C GLU A 221 15.77 -14.08 41.12
N ASP A 222 16.11 -14.50 39.90
CA ASP A 222 17.29 -15.34 39.63
C ASP A 222 18.53 -14.49 39.28
N VAL A 223 18.35 -13.37 38.59
CA VAL A 223 19.43 -12.46 38.20
C VAL A 223 18.92 -11.02 38.04
N ILE A 224 19.70 -10.04 38.52
CA ILE A 224 19.42 -8.61 38.29
C ILE A 224 19.87 -8.22 36.88
N VAL A 225 19.07 -7.43 36.16
CA VAL A 225 19.47 -6.87 34.86
C VAL A 225 19.38 -5.35 34.90
N THR A 226 20.46 -4.66 34.50
CA THR A 226 20.49 -3.19 34.43
C THR A 226 20.88 -2.71 33.04
N GLY A 227 20.22 -1.65 32.56
CA GLY A 227 20.64 -0.89 31.38
C GLY A 227 21.55 0.29 31.75
N TYR A 228 22.00 1.01 30.73
CA TYR A 228 22.85 2.20 30.88
C TYR A 228 22.16 3.51 30.55
N SER A 229 21.15 3.55 29.69
CA SER A 229 20.63 4.81 29.15
C SER A 229 19.13 4.76 28.92
N ARG A 230 18.36 5.41 29.80
CA ARG A 230 16.89 5.53 29.69
C ARG A 230 16.38 6.35 28.51
N ASN A 231 17.26 6.96 27.73
CA ASN A 231 16.92 7.81 26.59
C ASN A 231 16.49 7.00 25.34
N GLU A 232 16.35 5.68 25.44
CA GLU A 232 15.86 4.79 24.38
C GLU A 232 14.36 4.49 24.58
N PRO A 233 13.45 5.17 23.86
CA PRO A 233 12.02 5.23 24.19
C PRO A 233 11.28 3.87 24.10
N PHE A 234 11.85 2.86 23.44
CA PHE A 234 11.18 1.58 23.20
C PHE A 234 11.38 0.54 24.31
N ALA A 235 12.49 0.59 25.04
CA ALA A 235 12.83 -0.44 26.03
C ALA A 235 12.57 0.02 27.48
N SER A 236 13.00 1.25 27.79
CA SER A 236 13.08 1.75 29.16
C SER A 236 11.72 2.06 29.78
N ASP A 237 10.78 2.60 28.98
CA ASP A 237 9.47 3.02 29.46
C ASP A 237 8.42 1.90 29.46
N TYR A 238 8.57 0.91 28.56
CA TYR A 238 7.67 -0.25 28.50
C TYR A 238 8.01 -1.32 29.54
N VAL A 239 9.30 -1.62 29.70
CA VAL A 239 9.78 -2.71 30.59
C VAL A 239 10.21 -2.18 31.96
N ASN A 240 10.24 -0.84 32.15
CA ASN A 240 10.68 -0.16 33.36
C ASN A 240 12.05 -0.68 33.86
N ILE A 241 13.06 -0.57 33.00
CA ILE A 241 14.41 -1.09 33.25
C ILE A 241 15.16 -0.15 34.21
N THR A 242 15.91 -0.76 35.15
CA THR A 242 16.83 -0.01 36.02
C THR A 242 18.01 0.52 35.21
N GLY A 243 18.23 1.84 35.22
CA GLY A 243 19.26 2.47 34.40
C GLY A 243 19.53 3.93 34.76
N ILE A 244 20.29 4.62 33.91
CA ILE A 244 20.69 6.02 34.12
C ILE A 244 19.92 6.96 33.18
N GLU A 245 19.36 8.03 33.75
CA GLU A 245 18.92 9.21 33.01
C GLU A 245 20.10 10.17 32.86
N ARG A 246 20.60 10.34 31.63
CA ARG A 246 21.76 11.18 31.32
C ARG A 246 21.35 12.66 31.19
N ARG A 247 22.14 13.56 31.78
CA ARG A 247 21.92 15.02 31.79
C ARG A 247 23.08 15.75 31.11
N PRO A 248 22.94 16.13 29.83
CA PRO A 248 24.04 16.70 29.05
C PRO A 248 24.34 18.17 29.36
N GLU A 249 23.58 18.84 30.23
CA GLU A 249 23.64 20.28 30.49
C GLU A 249 25.06 20.80 30.74
N THR A 250 25.80 20.23 31.70
CA THR A 250 27.15 20.69 32.02
C THR A 250 28.11 20.53 30.82
N MET A 251 27.99 19.42 30.07
CA MET A 251 28.81 19.18 28.86
C MET A 251 28.49 20.21 27.76
N ALA A 252 27.20 20.46 27.50
CA ALA A 252 26.73 21.40 26.50
C ALA A 252 27.19 22.84 26.79
N VAL A 253 26.95 23.32 28.02
CA VAL A 253 27.36 24.66 28.46
C VAL A 253 28.87 24.82 28.42
N GLU A 254 29.61 23.81 28.87
CA GLU A 254 31.07 23.81 28.84
C GLU A 254 31.64 23.90 27.42
N ALA A 255 31.05 23.15 26.47
CA ALA A 255 31.47 23.19 25.06
C ALA A 255 31.26 24.59 24.45
N VAL A 256 30.10 25.21 24.70
CA VAL A 256 29.81 26.57 24.22
C VAL A 256 30.73 27.59 24.86
N ARG A 257 30.93 27.58 26.18
CA ARG A 257 31.80 28.55 26.87
C ARG A 257 33.26 28.48 26.44
N ARG A 258 33.79 27.27 26.24
CA ARG A 258 35.15 27.10 25.67
C ARG A 258 35.24 27.68 24.27
N LEU A 259 34.23 27.44 23.44
CA LEU A 259 34.19 27.99 22.10
C LEU A 259 34.10 29.53 22.14
N MET A 260 33.20 30.09 22.94
CA MET A 260 33.00 31.53 23.05
C MET A 260 34.25 32.25 23.56
N SER A 261 34.99 31.67 24.51
CA SER A 261 36.30 32.20 24.93
C SER A 261 37.32 32.19 23.78
N ALA A 262 37.35 31.14 22.96
CA ALA A 262 38.22 31.07 21.79
C ALA A 262 37.82 32.04 20.66
N VAL A 263 36.52 32.33 20.52
CA VAL A 263 35.97 33.26 19.50
C VAL A 263 36.15 34.72 19.90
N THR A 264 35.82 35.07 21.15
CA THR A 264 35.80 36.46 21.65
C THR A 264 37.14 36.91 22.23
N GLY A 265 37.98 35.96 22.64
CA GLY A 265 39.20 36.23 23.42
C GLY A 265 38.94 36.58 24.89
N GLU A 266 37.69 36.48 25.37
CA GLU A 266 37.33 36.68 26.77
C GLU A 266 37.86 35.55 27.67
N GLU A 267 38.03 35.84 28.96
CA GLU A 267 38.50 34.86 29.94
C GLU A 267 37.49 33.70 30.06
N TYR A 268 37.99 32.47 29.90
CA TYR A 268 37.15 31.28 30.02
C TYR A 268 36.68 31.09 31.47
N VAL A 269 35.36 31.02 31.65
CA VAL A 269 34.70 30.71 32.92
C VAL A 269 34.12 29.29 32.85
N PRO A 270 34.59 28.34 33.67
CA PRO A 270 34.06 26.98 33.68
C PRO A 270 32.56 26.92 33.96
N ALA A 271 31.89 25.94 33.35
CA ALA A 271 30.52 25.60 33.73
C ALA A 271 30.46 25.13 35.20
N GLU A 272 29.40 25.49 35.90
CA GLU A 272 29.14 24.92 37.23
C GLU A 272 28.93 23.41 37.09
N LYS A 273 29.70 22.60 37.84
CA LYS A 273 29.56 21.14 37.80
C LYS A 273 28.25 20.73 38.47
N LYS A 274 27.25 20.37 37.65
CA LYS A 274 25.99 19.76 38.09
C LYS A 274 26.09 18.23 37.95
N PRO A 275 25.27 17.45 38.69
CA PRO A 275 25.21 16.00 38.50
C PRO A 275 24.88 15.67 37.03
N CYS A 276 25.76 14.92 36.36
CA CYS A 276 25.59 14.60 34.94
C CYS A 276 24.54 13.50 34.71
N CYS A 277 23.99 12.92 35.77
CA CYS A 277 23.06 11.81 35.67
C CYS A 277 22.18 11.61 36.90
N VAL A 278 21.09 10.86 36.74
CA VAL A 278 20.24 10.37 37.83
C VAL A 278 20.00 8.88 37.64
N LEU A 279 20.23 8.09 38.71
CA LEU A 279 19.84 6.69 38.74
C LEU A 279 18.33 6.58 38.86
N ARG A 280 17.71 5.87 37.92
CA ARG A 280 16.28 5.54 37.94
C ARG A 280 16.15 4.05 38.20
N LYS A 281 15.56 3.73 39.36
CA LYS A 281 15.31 2.34 39.77
C LYS A 281 14.10 1.83 38.99
N GLY A 282 14.25 0.68 38.37
CA GLY A 282 13.18 -0.02 37.67
C GLY A 282 12.81 -1.31 38.39
N VAL A 283 11.98 -2.14 37.74
CA VAL A 283 11.56 -3.43 38.30
C VAL A 283 12.65 -4.49 38.19
N THR A 284 13.58 -4.32 37.25
CA THR A 284 14.64 -5.30 36.91
C THR A 284 15.75 -5.46 37.94
N CYS A 285 15.80 -4.58 38.96
CA CYS A 285 16.64 -4.75 40.15
C CYS A 285 15.85 -5.16 41.40
N GLY A 286 14.52 -5.19 41.34
CA GLY A 286 13.65 -5.51 42.47
C GLY A 286 13.47 -4.40 43.50
N CYS A 287 14.04 -3.21 43.31
CA CYS A 287 13.84 -2.07 44.23
C CYS A 287 12.44 -1.45 44.15
N GLU A 288 11.85 -1.45 42.96
CA GLU A 288 10.51 -0.91 42.74
C GLU A 288 9.57 -2.03 42.30
N ARG A 289 8.31 -1.96 42.73
CA ARG A 289 7.23 -2.77 42.18
C ARG A 289 6.66 -2.07 40.96
N ILE A 290 6.03 -2.81 40.06
CA ILE A 290 5.30 -2.24 38.92
C ILE A 290 4.26 -1.24 39.47
N ASP A 291 4.54 0.05 39.35
CA ASP A 291 3.52 1.09 39.54
C ASP A 291 2.67 1.13 38.29
N TYR A 292 1.64 0.28 38.26
CA TYR A 292 0.69 0.22 37.17
C TYR A 292 0.05 1.58 36.88
N ALA A 293 -0.07 2.47 37.88
CA ALA A 293 -0.63 3.80 37.65
C ALA A 293 0.38 4.74 36.97
N ALA A 294 1.67 4.65 37.28
CA ALA A 294 2.71 5.41 36.57
C ALA A 294 2.96 4.85 35.17
N LEU A 295 3.00 3.52 35.03
CA LEU A 295 3.13 2.85 33.74
C LEU A 295 1.90 3.11 32.87
N ALA A 296 0.69 3.06 33.44
CA ALA A 296 -0.53 3.44 32.74
C ALA A 296 -0.57 4.93 32.43
N ARG A 297 -0.09 5.84 33.29
CA ARG A 297 0.01 7.28 32.95
C ARG A 297 0.99 7.52 31.81
N SER A 298 2.17 6.91 31.84
CA SER A 298 3.17 7.03 30.76
C SER A 298 2.69 6.36 29.46
N ALA A 299 2.09 5.18 29.55
CA ALA A 299 1.45 4.51 28.43
C ALA A 299 0.24 5.30 27.91
N MET A 300 -0.52 5.96 28.78
CA MET A 300 -1.63 6.83 28.40
C MET A 300 -1.11 8.12 27.78
N ASP A 301 -0.03 8.73 28.29
CA ASP A 301 0.60 9.92 27.70
C ASP A 301 1.20 9.58 26.32
N ASN A 302 1.82 8.41 26.18
CA ASN A 302 2.29 7.88 24.89
C ASN A 302 1.14 7.48 23.97
N MET A 303 0.07 6.87 24.49
CA MET A 303 -1.13 6.58 23.70
C MET A 303 -1.88 7.85 23.33
N VAL A 304 -1.86 8.89 24.16
CA VAL A 304 -2.51 10.19 23.91
C VAL A 304 -1.66 11.02 22.98
N SER A 305 -0.32 10.94 22.99
CA SER A 305 0.52 11.51 21.93
C SER A 305 0.31 10.77 20.61
N THR A 306 0.36 9.43 20.63
CA THR A 306 0.11 8.58 19.46
C THR A 306 -1.36 8.63 18.97
N ARG A 307 -2.33 9.05 19.80
CA ARG A 307 -3.75 9.26 19.42
C ARG A 307 -4.11 10.70 19.13
N ARG A 308 -3.41 11.70 19.69
CA ARG A 308 -3.58 13.12 19.30
C ARG A 308 -3.11 13.32 17.88
N ASP A 309 -2.09 12.57 17.48
CA ASP A 309 -1.64 12.52 16.10
C ASP A 309 -2.23 11.27 15.45
N GLY A 310 -3.22 11.43 14.56
CA GLY A 310 -3.58 10.42 13.55
C GLY A 310 -2.43 10.21 12.56
N PHE A 311 -1.25 9.92 13.09
CA PHE A 311 0.05 10.40 12.64
C PHE A 311 0.42 9.81 11.28
N ASP A 312 0.40 8.48 11.16
CA ASP A 312 0.66 7.83 9.87
C ASP A 312 -0.42 8.15 8.83
N SER A 313 -1.67 8.37 9.25
CA SER A 313 -2.76 8.69 8.31
C SER A 313 -2.60 10.09 7.70
N TYR A 314 -2.22 11.11 8.48
CA TYR A 314 -1.98 12.46 7.96
C TYR A 314 -0.79 12.51 7.01
N TYR A 315 0.29 11.78 7.29
CA TYR A 315 1.45 11.74 6.41
C TYR A 315 1.21 10.89 5.15
N ASN A 316 0.42 9.81 5.24
CA ASN A 316 -0.04 9.08 4.08
C ASN A 316 -0.88 9.98 3.16
N VAL A 317 -1.85 10.70 3.73
CA VAL A 317 -2.68 11.68 3.01
C VAL A 317 -1.85 12.85 2.48
N MET A 318 -0.85 13.33 3.23
CA MET A 318 0.11 14.35 2.77
C MET A 318 0.88 13.85 1.56
N SER A 319 1.41 12.63 1.62
CA SER A 319 2.19 12.05 0.53
C SER A 319 1.35 11.95 -0.76
N GLU A 320 0.12 11.44 -0.65
CA GLU A 320 -0.84 11.35 -1.75
C GLU A 320 -1.19 12.74 -2.30
N ASN A 321 -1.46 13.72 -1.42
CA ASN A 321 -1.78 15.08 -1.82
C ASN A 321 -0.58 15.80 -2.47
N LEU A 322 0.63 15.66 -1.95
CA LEU A 322 1.80 16.33 -2.56
C LEU A 322 2.18 15.70 -3.89
N ILE A 323 2.07 14.37 -4.02
CA ILE A 323 2.37 13.64 -5.25
C ILE A 323 1.30 13.90 -6.33
N SER A 324 0.03 13.96 -5.96
CA SER A 324 -1.07 14.21 -6.90
C SER A 324 -1.13 15.65 -7.41
N ALA A 325 -0.34 16.58 -6.87
CA ALA A 325 -0.26 17.95 -7.38
C ALA A 325 0.11 17.95 -8.88
N VAL A 326 -0.62 18.72 -9.68
CA VAL A 326 -0.53 18.74 -11.14
C VAL A 326 0.64 19.62 -11.62
N ASN A 327 1.00 20.63 -10.83
CA ASN A 327 2.09 21.56 -11.12
C ASN A 327 2.79 22.05 -9.85
N MET A 328 3.88 22.82 -10.02
CA MET A 328 4.70 23.31 -8.92
C MET A 328 3.95 24.31 -8.02
N ASP A 329 3.07 25.16 -8.56
CA ASP A 329 2.33 26.13 -7.76
C ASP A 329 1.35 25.44 -6.82
N GLU A 330 0.62 24.45 -7.33
CA GLU A 330 -0.28 23.62 -6.54
C GLU A 330 0.50 22.78 -5.51
N PHE A 331 1.66 22.23 -5.90
CA PHE A 331 2.54 21.53 -4.98
C PHE A 331 2.96 22.43 -3.81
N LEU A 332 3.43 23.66 -4.09
CA LEU A 332 3.85 24.61 -3.05
C LEU A 332 2.67 25.06 -2.17
N TRP A 333 1.49 25.23 -2.76
CA TRP A 333 0.28 25.54 -1.99
C TRP A 333 -0.13 24.41 -1.04
N ARG A 334 -0.10 23.16 -1.51
CA ARG A 334 -0.35 21.99 -0.66
C ARG A 334 0.75 21.83 0.39
N LEU A 335 2.01 22.10 0.03
CA LEU A 335 3.15 22.06 0.95
C LEU A 335 2.95 23.05 2.11
N ASP A 336 2.50 24.28 1.84
CA ASP A 336 2.18 25.29 2.86
C ASP A 336 1.08 24.83 3.83
N TRP A 337 0.11 24.06 3.36
CA TRP A 337 -0.90 23.51 4.25
C TRP A 337 -0.29 22.54 5.26
N TYR A 338 0.65 21.71 4.81
CA TYR A 338 1.27 20.67 5.64
C TYR A 338 2.40 21.17 6.52
N THR A 339 3.00 22.34 6.24
CA THR A 339 4.03 22.92 7.12
C THR A 339 3.47 23.29 8.49
N LYS A 340 2.16 23.57 8.61
CA LYS A 340 1.49 23.84 9.89
C LYS A 340 1.59 22.69 10.90
N TYR A 341 1.85 21.47 10.44
CA TYR A 341 2.03 20.30 11.31
C TYR A 341 3.48 20.13 11.79
N LEU A 342 4.41 21.01 11.41
CA LEU A 342 5.80 21.00 11.89
C LEU A 342 5.96 21.57 13.31
N GLY A 343 4.85 21.90 13.99
CA GLY A 343 4.82 22.52 15.31
C GLY A 343 5.00 24.04 15.29
N ASP A 344 5.32 24.61 16.45
CA ASP A 344 5.45 26.06 16.65
C ASP A 344 6.83 26.59 16.20
N PHE A 345 7.09 26.59 14.89
CA PHE A 345 8.31 27.20 14.31
C PHE A 345 8.10 28.68 13.97
N GLU A 346 9.17 29.48 14.03
CA GLU A 346 9.15 30.92 13.68
C GLU A 346 9.50 31.16 12.20
N GLY A 347 10.31 30.28 11.61
CA GLY A 347 10.76 30.39 10.23
C GLY A 347 11.01 29.04 9.57
N PHE A 348 10.58 28.92 8.32
CA PHE A 348 10.87 27.78 7.44
C PHE A 348 11.24 28.29 6.03
N TRP A 349 12.26 27.70 5.42
CA TRP A 349 12.70 28.03 4.06
C TRP A 349 13.01 26.76 3.28
N LEU A 350 12.41 26.64 2.09
CA LEU A 350 12.79 25.66 1.10
C LEU A 350 13.76 26.31 0.13
N CYS A 351 14.99 25.80 0.00
CA CYS A 351 16.02 26.33 -0.89
C CYS A 351 16.39 25.27 -1.93
N LEU A 352 16.21 25.58 -3.22
CA LEU A 352 16.44 24.63 -4.31
C LEU A 352 17.63 25.05 -5.18
N ASN A 353 18.31 24.05 -5.74
CA ASN A 353 19.41 24.21 -6.69
C ASN A 353 18.92 24.85 -7.99
N ASP A 354 19.67 25.80 -8.54
CA ASP A 354 19.29 26.50 -9.78
C ASP A 354 19.10 25.52 -10.95
N GLY A 355 18.02 25.72 -11.71
CA GLY A 355 17.65 24.88 -12.85
C GLY A 355 17.28 23.42 -12.52
N ILE A 356 17.29 22.99 -11.25
CA ILE A 356 17.14 21.57 -10.87
C ILE A 356 15.89 20.89 -11.43
N MET A 357 14.82 21.66 -11.66
CA MET A 357 13.55 21.15 -12.20
C MET A 357 13.62 20.77 -13.68
N HIS A 358 14.62 21.26 -14.41
CA HIS A 358 14.77 21.11 -15.86
C HIS A 358 16.06 20.38 -16.28
N VAL A 359 16.90 19.95 -15.34
CA VAL A 359 18.15 19.24 -15.65
C VAL A 359 17.91 17.72 -15.68
N PRO A 360 18.11 17.06 -16.84
CA PRO A 360 18.02 15.60 -16.94
C PRO A 360 19.27 14.93 -16.36
N GLY A 361 19.08 13.91 -15.51
CA GLY A 361 20.17 13.09 -14.95
C GLY A 361 20.03 12.78 -13.47
N ASP A 362 20.74 11.72 -13.03
CA ASP A 362 20.75 11.16 -11.66
C ASP A 362 22.06 11.45 -10.90
N LYS A 363 22.85 12.47 -11.32
CA LYS A 363 24.20 12.75 -10.78
C LYS A 363 24.41 14.19 -10.30
N LEU A 364 23.46 14.72 -9.54
CA LEU A 364 23.60 16.02 -8.89
C LEU A 364 23.84 15.77 -7.40
N GLU A 365 25.11 15.69 -7.00
CA GLU A 365 25.53 15.32 -5.65
C GLU A 365 25.74 16.54 -4.72
N GLY A 366 25.63 17.77 -5.24
CA GLY A 366 25.97 19.00 -4.50
C GLY A 366 25.05 20.18 -4.75
N TYR A 367 25.48 21.36 -4.29
CA TYR A 367 24.73 22.60 -4.35
C TYR A 367 25.23 23.55 -5.45
N SER A 368 24.32 24.21 -6.16
CA SER A 368 24.65 25.23 -7.16
C SER A 368 25.21 26.52 -6.51
N GLU A 369 25.98 27.32 -7.28
CA GLU A 369 26.47 28.61 -6.78
C GLU A 369 25.33 29.60 -6.49
N THR A 370 24.27 29.54 -7.29
CA THR A 370 23.02 30.27 -7.09
C THR A 370 21.96 29.31 -6.59
N MET A 371 21.26 29.66 -5.52
CA MET A 371 20.13 28.92 -4.95
C MET A 371 18.87 29.77 -5.09
N TYR A 372 17.68 29.18 -5.14
CA TYR A 372 16.42 29.93 -5.12
C TYR A 372 15.49 29.47 -4.00
N ILE A 373 14.68 30.39 -3.47
CA ILE A 373 13.70 30.11 -2.42
C ILE A 373 12.31 30.06 -3.07
N PRO A 374 11.81 28.89 -3.50
CA PRO A 374 10.44 28.78 -4.01
C PRO A 374 9.39 29.03 -2.93
N TYR A 375 9.71 28.76 -1.67
CA TYR A 375 8.76 28.85 -0.57
C TYR A 375 9.46 29.18 0.74
N SER A 376 8.85 30.10 1.49
CA SER A 376 9.22 30.38 2.87
C SER A 376 7.97 30.58 3.71
N HIS A 377 8.06 30.29 5.00
CA HIS A 377 7.02 30.57 5.98
C HIS A 377 7.65 31.33 7.12
N GLN A 378 7.21 32.56 7.36
CA GLN A 378 7.75 33.44 8.38
C GLN A 378 6.60 34.14 9.09
N ASN A 379 6.71 34.36 10.41
CA ASN A 379 5.71 35.11 11.19
C ASN A 379 4.26 34.61 11.03
N GLY A 380 4.07 33.29 10.85
CA GLY A 380 2.75 32.66 10.70
C GLY A 380 2.09 32.81 9.31
N ALA A 381 2.83 33.27 8.31
CA ALA A 381 2.35 33.34 6.93
C ALA A 381 3.34 32.68 5.95
N GLY A 382 2.79 31.83 5.08
CA GLY A 382 3.49 31.31 3.91
C GLY A 382 3.62 32.39 2.83
N ALA A 383 4.79 32.48 2.22
CA ALA A 383 5.08 33.31 1.07
C ALA A 383 5.76 32.47 -0.03
N VAL A 384 5.37 32.73 -1.28
CA VAL A 384 6.08 32.27 -2.48
C VAL A 384 6.88 33.47 -2.97
N PRO A 385 8.19 33.61 -2.63
CA PRO A 385 8.95 34.83 -2.85
C PRO A 385 9.26 35.17 -4.32
N GLY A 386 8.60 34.50 -5.28
CA GLY A 386 8.81 34.71 -6.71
C GLY A 386 10.17 34.22 -7.22
N GLY A 387 10.86 33.34 -6.49
CA GLY A 387 12.08 32.67 -6.96
C GLY A 387 13.31 33.57 -7.08
N ALA A 388 13.44 34.63 -6.28
CA ALA A 388 14.66 35.43 -6.23
C ALA A 388 15.86 34.53 -5.86
N GLY A 389 16.85 34.46 -6.76
CA GLY A 389 18.08 33.71 -6.54
C GLY A 389 19.01 34.42 -5.57
N PHE A 390 19.72 33.66 -4.73
CA PHE A 390 20.74 34.14 -3.81
C PHE A 390 22.02 33.32 -3.95
N ASN A 391 23.16 33.87 -3.50
CA ASN A 391 24.43 33.15 -3.58
C ASN A 391 24.50 32.11 -2.45
N ARG A 392 24.84 30.85 -2.77
CA ARG A 392 25.05 29.78 -1.79
C ARG A 392 26.00 30.18 -0.65
N GLN A 393 27.01 31.01 -0.92
CA GLN A 393 27.95 31.48 0.10
C GLN A 393 27.27 32.31 1.19
N GLU A 394 26.06 32.83 0.98
CA GLU A 394 25.29 33.56 1.99
C GLU A 394 24.58 32.64 2.98
N LEU A 395 24.58 31.31 2.77
CA LEU A 395 23.81 30.29 3.52
C LEU A 395 22.30 30.48 3.44
N LEU A 396 21.78 31.62 3.90
CA LEU A 396 20.39 32.03 3.83
C LEU A 396 20.32 33.55 4.05
N PRO A 397 19.70 34.34 3.15
CA PRO A 397 19.61 35.79 3.30
C PRO A 397 18.98 36.25 4.62
N ALA A 398 18.01 35.50 5.14
CA ALA A 398 17.30 35.80 6.39
C ALA A 398 18.20 35.85 7.63
N ILE A 399 19.41 35.25 7.58
CA ILE A 399 20.39 35.34 8.66
C ILE A 399 20.87 36.79 8.86
N PHE A 400 20.93 37.59 7.79
CA PHE A 400 21.43 38.96 7.82
C PHE A 400 20.33 40.02 7.99
N GLU A 401 19.07 39.59 8.06
CA GLU A 401 17.96 40.49 8.37
C GLU A 401 18.06 40.98 9.82
N SER A 402 17.68 42.25 10.04
CA SER A 402 17.73 42.84 11.36
C SER A 402 16.69 42.19 12.27
N ARG A 403 17.13 41.65 13.40
CA ARG A 403 16.31 40.91 14.36
C ARG A 403 16.57 41.38 15.80
N ASP A 404 15.53 41.41 16.63
CA ASP A 404 15.62 41.86 18.03
C ASP A 404 16.22 40.79 18.97
N LYS A 405 16.19 39.51 18.56
CA LYS A 405 16.66 38.36 19.34
C LYS A 405 17.52 37.42 18.48
N PRO A 406 18.43 36.64 19.10
CA PRO A 406 19.16 35.58 18.40
C PRO A 406 18.23 34.45 17.95
N MET A 407 18.69 33.63 17.01
CA MET A 407 17.93 32.54 16.42
C MET A 407 18.83 31.37 16.02
N ALA A 408 18.28 30.16 16.06
CA ALA A 408 18.91 28.99 15.43
C ALA A 408 18.32 28.70 14.04
N PHE A 409 19.19 28.49 13.07
CA PHE A 409 18.87 28.09 11.70
C PHE A 409 19.34 26.65 11.49
N ILE A 410 18.40 25.73 11.32
CA ILE A 410 18.64 24.29 11.25
C ILE A 410 18.60 23.85 9.78
N PHE A 411 19.74 23.46 9.23
CA PHE A 411 19.94 23.09 7.83
C PHE A 411 19.84 21.58 7.64
N ASN A 412 19.00 21.15 6.70
CA ASN A 412 18.84 19.75 6.31
C ASN A 412 18.98 19.58 4.79
N CYS A 413 19.69 18.54 4.35
CA CYS A 413 19.76 18.19 2.94
C CYS A 413 18.40 17.73 2.42
N LEU A 414 17.97 18.25 1.27
CA LEU A 414 16.76 17.84 0.58
C LEU A 414 17.14 16.97 -0.61
N HIS A 415 17.06 15.65 -0.45
CA HIS A 415 17.48 14.69 -1.46
C HIS A 415 16.52 13.51 -1.59
N PHE A 416 16.52 12.88 -2.76
CA PHE A 416 15.85 11.62 -3.01
C PHE A 416 16.76 10.74 -3.86
N ARG A 417 17.08 9.54 -3.37
CA ARG A 417 18.06 8.63 -4.00
C ARG A 417 19.41 9.34 -4.21
N HIS A 418 19.83 9.51 -5.47
CA HIS A 418 21.12 10.09 -5.85
C HIS A 418 21.05 11.57 -6.27
N VAL A 419 19.90 12.24 -6.05
CA VAL A 419 19.68 13.63 -6.48
C VAL A 419 19.54 14.55 -5.28
N ASN A 420 20.44 15.55 -5.20
CA ASN A 420 20.36 16.68 -4.29
C ASN A 420 19.50 17.79 -4.90
N TYR A 421 18.33 18.06 -4.34
CA TYR A 421 17.46 19.14 -4.79
C TYR A 421 17.82 20.50 -4.19
N GLY A 422 18.55 20.50 -3.09
CA GLY A 422 18.87 21.68 -2.30
C GLY A 422 18.82 21.37 -0.80
N TYR A 423 18.39 22.34 0.00
CA TYR A 423 18.31 22.19 1.45
C TYR A 423 17.08 22.92 2.00
N THR A 424 16.63 22.49 3.17
CA THR A 424 15.63 23.21 3.96
C THR A 424 16.30 23.88 5.15
N VAL A 425 15.72 24.99 5.60
CA VAL A 425 16.11 25.66 6.84
C VAL A 425 14.89 25.78 7.74
N LEU A 426 14.99 25.29 8.96
CA LEU A 426 13.95 25.38 9.99
C LEU A 426 14.46 26.20 11.18
N SER A 427 13.61 27.05 11.75
CA SER A 427 13.94 27.87 12.90
C SER A 427 12.79 27.93 13.90
N TYR A 428 13.10 27.66 15.17
CA TYR A 428 12.21 27.83 16.31
C TYR A 428 12.53 29.11 17.10
N GLY A 429 13.21 30.09 16.49
CA GLY A 429 13.59 31.31 17.19
C GLY A 429 14.69 31.11 18.23
N ASP A 430 14.50 31.71 19.40
CA ASP A 430 15.35 31.65 20.59
C ASP A 430 14.85 30.63 21.65
N THR A 431 13.87 29.81 21.28
CA THR A 431 13.24 28.83 22.19
C THR A 431 14.20 27.72 22.59
N GLY A 432 15.23 27.43 21.77
CA GLY A 432 16.12 26.28 21.92
C GLY A 432 15.46 24.96 21.51
N ALA A 433 14.22 25.00 21.03
CA ALA A 433 13.53 23.81 20.54
C ALA A 433 14.26 23.22 19.32
N PHE A 434 14.02 21.93 19.09
CA PHE A 434 14.57 21.20 17.97
C PHE A 434 13.47 20.34 17.36
N PHE A 435 13.63 19.98 16.09
CA PHE A 435 12.62 19.17 15.40
C PHE A 435 12.56 17.75 15.96
N ASP A 436 11.45 17.08 15.72
CA ASP A 436 11.22 15.68 16.07
C ASP A 436 11.03 14.81 14.81
N ARG A 437 10.57 13.58 14.99
CA ARG A 437 10.33 12.63 13.90
C ARG A 437 9.28 13.10 12.87
N HIS A 438 8.36 13.99 13.25
CA HIS A 438 7.33 14.55 12.36
C HIS A 438 7.97 15.32 11.21
N TYR A 439 8.95 16.16 11.52
CA TYR A 439 9.70 16.92 10.52
C TYR A 439 10.53 16.01 9.60
N VAL A 440 11.13 14.95 10.14
CA VAL A 440 11.91 13.98 9.34
C VAL A 440 11.03 13.31 8.28
N MET A 441 9.81 12.89 8.66
CA MET A 441 8.86 12.31 7.70
C MET A 441 8.38 13.34 6.68
N TRP A 442 8.06 14.56 7.14
CA TRP A 442 7.67 15.67 6.27
C TRP A 442 8.74 15.95 5.21
N LEU A 443 10.02 16.00 5.60
CA LEU A 443 11.14 16.25 4.69
C LEU A 443 11.25 15.16 3.63
N ARG A 444 11.09 13.88 4.02
CA ARG A 444 11.14 12.74 3.10
C ARG A 444 10.02 12.78 2.06
N TYR A 445 8.77 13.01 2.48
CA TYR A 445 7.65 13.08 1.53
C TYR A 445 7.75 14.30 0.61
N THR A 446 8.27 15.41 1.12
CA THR A 446 8.55 16.62 0.33
C THR A 446 9.58 16.34 -0.76
N ALA A 447 10.69 15.66 -0.43
CA ALA A 447 11.71 15.28 -1.40
C ALA A 447 11.17 14.33 -2.50
N ILE A 448 10.36 13.34 -2.12
CA ILE A 448 9.71 12.42 -3.08
C ILE A 448 8.78 13.18 -4.03
N ALA A 449 7.95 14.07 -3.50
CA ALA A 449 7.02 14.86 -4.29
C ALA A 449 7.74 15.81 -5.24
N ILE A 450 8.84 16.45 -4.81
CA ILE A 450 9.69 17.29 -5.68
C ILE A 450 10.30 16.46 -6.82
N ASP A 451 10.79 15.24 -6.55
CA ASP A 451 11.28 14.37 -7.64
C ASP A 451 10.18 14.07 -8.67
N LYS A 452 8.96 13.79 -8.20
CA LYS A 452 7.81 13.58 -9.09
C LYS A 452 7.53 14.83 -9.94
N GLN A 453 7.53 16.03 -9.33
CA GLN A 453 7.32 17.28 -10.07
C GLN A 453 8.43 17.51 -11.10
N ARG A 454 9.69 17.27 -10.72
CA ARG A 454 10.84 17.36 -11.65
C ARG A 454 10.68 16.41 -12.82
N ARG A 455 10.36 15.12 -12.57
CA ARG A 455 10.17 14.14 -13.65
C ARG A 455 9.04 14.52 -14.58
N HIS A 456 7.94 15.04 -14.05
CA HIS A 456 6.82 15.53 -14.85
C HIS A 456 7.22 16.73 -15.72
N MET A 457 8.03 17.66 -15.19
CA MET A 457 8.55 18.79 -15.97
C MET A 457 9.54 18.33 -17.05
N LEU A 458 10.52 17.49 -16.71
CA LEU A 458 11.46 16.91 -17.67
C LEU A 458 10.76 16.15 -18.80
N TYR A 459 9.71 15.40 -18.44
CA TYR A 459 8.86 14.71 -19.39
C TYR A 459 8.13 15.69 -20.31
N ASN A 460 7.52 16.74 -19.76
CA ASN A 460 6.81 17.75 -20.54
C ASN A 460 7.76 18.53 -21.46
N ASP A 461 8.99 18.80 -21.00
CA ASP A 461 10.05 19.42 -21.79
C ASP A 461 10.45 18.50 -22.96
N THR A 462 10.68 17.21 -22.69
CA THR A 462 11.01 16.20 -23.72
C THR A 462 9.89 16.04 -24.73
N VAL A 463 8.64 15.89 -24.26
CA VAL A 463 7.44 15.80 -25.11
C VAL A 463 7.26 17.06 -25.94
N SER A 464 7.55 18.24 -25.39
CA SER A 464 7.47 19.50 -26.14
C SER A 464 8.50 19.58 -27.25
N GLU A 465 9.72 19.09 -27.03
CA GLU A 465 10.77 19.02 -28.06
C GLU A 465 10.47 17.97 -29.14
N ASP A 466 10.04 16.77 -28.75
CA ASP A 466 9.64 15.70 -29.67
C ASP A 466 8.39 16.07 -30.48
N GLN A 467 7.49 16.89 -29.93
CA GLN A 467 6.32 17.39 -30.65
C GLN A 467 6.67 18.41 -31.74
N VAL A 468 7.84 19.04 -31.73
CA VAL A 468 8.22 20.07 -32.71
C VAL A 468 9.41 19.69 -33.60
N ARG A 469 10.15 18.62 -33.28
CA ARG A 469 11.25 18.08 -34.09
C ARG A 469 10.95 16.69 -34.64
N ASP A 470 11.70 16.29 -35.67
CA ASP A 470 11.72 14.93 -36.19
C ASP A 470 12.79 14.13 -35.42
N PRO A 471 12.42 13.00 -34.78
CA PRO A 471 13.32 12.27 -33.87
C PRO A 471 14.47 11.58 -34.61
N LEU A 472 14.33 11.29 -35.90
CA LEU A 472 15.38 10.63 -36.67
C LEU A 472 16.46 11.61 -37.10
N THR A 473 16.09 12.78 -37.63
CA THR A 473 17.02 13.73 -38.28
C THR A 473 17.38 14.94 -37.43
N GLY A 474 16.64 15.21 -36.35
CA GLY A 474 16.82 16.38 -35.49
C GLY A 474 16.33 17.70 -36.11
N LEU A 475 15.87 17.68 -37.37
CA LEU A 475 15.24 18.82 -38.02
C LEU A 475 13.87 19.11 -37.40
N LEU A 476 13.25 20.25 -37.75
CA LEU A 476 11.88 20.52 -37.29
C LEU A 476 10.89 19.62 -38.01
N ASN A 477 9.80 19.28 -37.35
CA ASN A 477 8.64 18.68 -38.00
C ASN A 477 7.68 19.80 -38.47
N VAL A 478 6.62 19.44 -39.20
CA VAL A 478 5.66 20.41 -39.75
C VAL A 478 5.02 21.29 -38.66
N ARG A 479 4.80 20.73 -37.46
CA ARG A 479 4.24 21.47 -36.32
C ARG A 479 5.24 22.50 -35.78
N GLY A 480 6.51 22.13 -35.62
CA GLY A 480 7.58 23.05 -35.20
C GLY A 480 7.78 24.20 -36.18
N TYR A 481 7.77 23.90 -37.48
CA TYR A 481 7.80 24.91 -38.56
C TYR A 481 6.68 25.95 -38.41
N LYS A 482 5.42 25.50 -38.28
CA LYS A 482 4.27 26.39 -38.15
C LYS A 482 4.38 27.28 -36.91
N ASN A 483 4.86 26.73 -35.80
CA ASN A 483 5.02 27.48 -34.56
C ASN A 483 6.07 28.59 -34.69
N ILE A 484 7.26 28.26 -35.22
CA ILE A 484 8.35 29.22 -35.39
C ILE A 484 7.96 30.28 -36.43
N MET A 485 7.35 29.89 -37.55
CA MET A 485 6.94 30.85 -38.57
C MET A 485 5.79 31.74 -38.15
N LYS A 486 4.86 31.27 -37.31
CA LYS A 486 3.85 32.15 -36.68
C LYS A 486 4.51 33.21 -35.79
N GLN A 487 5.55 32.84 -35.03
CA GLN A 487 6.29 33.80 -34.21
C GLN A 487 7.07 34.80 -35.07
N ARG A 488 7.81 34.31 -36.09
CA ARG A 488 8.63 35.16 -36.97
C ARG A 488 7.79 36.07 -37.87
N CYS A 489 6.64 35.59 -38.37
CA CYS A 489 5.76 36.35 -39.24
C CYS A 489 4.70 37.18 -38.48
N GLY A 490 4.54 37.02 -37.16
CA GLY A 490 3.67 37.85 -36.33
C GLY A 490 2.26 38.06 -36.91
N LYS A 491 1.96 39.29 -37.35
CA LYS A 491 0.67 39.67 -37.97
C LYS A 491 0.56 39.37 -39.49
N PHE A 492 1.56 38.72 -40.09
CA PHE A 492 1.63 38.38 -41.51
C PHE A 492 1.43 39.59 -42.43
N ASN A 493 2.20 40.67 -42.19
CA ASN A 493 2.15 41.90 -42.99
C ASN A 493 3.56 42.39 -43.33
N PHE A 494 4.26 41.64 -44.18
CA PHE A 494 5.60 41.98 -44.65
C PHE A 494 5.57 42.23 -46.17
N PRO A 495 5.19 43.44 -46.62
CA PRO A 495 5.05 43.74 -48.06
C PRO A 495 6.36 43.63 -48.84
N ASP A 496 7.50 43.79 -48.16
CA ASP A 496 8.83 43.75 -48.77
C ASP A 496 9.51 42.36 -48.67
N LYS A 497 8.83 41.35 -48.10
CA LYS A 497 9.37 39.98 -47.94
C LYS A 497 8.49 38.95 -48.63
N LEU A 498 9.13 37.93 -49.23
CA LEU A 498 8.49 36.74 -49.74
C LEU A 498 8.86 35.55 -48.87
N MET A 499 7.89 34.68 -48.58
CA MET A 499 8.18 33.36 -48.03
C MET A 499 8.60 32.45 -49.17
N ARG A 500 9.72 31.77 -48.99
CA ARG A 500 10.28 30.80 -49.93
C ARG A 500 10.18 29.42 -49.31
N ILE A 501 9.64 28.47 -50.07
CA ILE A 501 9.76 27.04 -49.78
C ILE A 501 10.58 26.38 -50.89
N ILE A 502 11.64 25.69 -50.50
CA ILE A 502 12.37 24.75 -51.36
C ILE A 502 11.99 23.35 -50.89
N SER A 503 11.14 22.66 -51.65
CA SER A 503 10.77 21.27 -51.37
C SER A 503 11.86 20.35 -51.91
N VAL A 504 12.26 19.34 -51.13
CA VAL A 504 13.39 18.44 -51.41
C VAL A 504 12.94 16.99 -51.23
N ASP A 505 13.19 16.14 -52.23
CA ASP A 505 12.95 14.68 -52.21
C ASP A 505 14.26 13.94 -52.36
N VAL A 506 14.48 12.89 -51.56
CA VAL A 506 15.65 12.03 -51.73
C VAL A 506 15.40 11.00 -52.84
N GLU A 507 16.20 11.03 -53.90
CA GLU A 507 16.16 10.01 -54.95
C GLU A 507 16.71 8.67 -54.44
N ASN A 508 15.98 7.59 -54.72
CA ASN A 508 16.40 6.20 -54.51
C ASN A 508 16.71 5.79 -53.05
N LEU A 509 16.13 6.45 -52.04
CA LEU A 509 16.28 6.02 -50.64
C LEU A 509 15.78 4.59 -50.40
N ARG A 510 14.72 4.17 -51.12
CA ARG A 510 14.24 2.78 -51.09
C ARG A 510 15.28 1.79 -51.61
N GLY A 511 16.02 2.13 -52.67
CA GLY A 511 17.10 1.28 -53.19
C GLY A 511 18.23 1.12 -52.17
N ILE A 512 18.54 2.18 -51.43
CA ILE A 512 19.54 2.16 -50.34
C ILE A 512 19.05 1.26 -49.21
N ASN A 513 17.79 1.41 -48.77
CA ASN A 513 17.18 0.56 -47.73
C ASN A 513 17.16 -0.92 -48.14
N SER A 514 16.86 -1.22 -49.40
CA SER A 514 16.84 -2.60 -49.89
C SER A 514 18.23 -3.22 -50.03
N ALA A 515 19.25 -2.43 -50.37
CA ALA A 515 20.61 -2.93 -50.57
C ALA A 515 21.43 -3.03 -49.27
N TYR A 516 21.18 -2.13 -48.31
CA TYR A 516 22.02 -1.96 -47.11
C TYR A 516 21.24 -2.06 -45.79
N GLY A 517 19.91 -2.20 -45.84
CA GLY A 517 19.02 -2.27 -44.68
C GLY A 517 18.55 -0.91 -44.18
N TYR A 518 17.44 -0.90 -43.44
CA TYR A 518 16.80 0.31 -42.90
C TYR A 518 17.73 1.14 -41.99
N GLY A 519 18.58 0.48 -41.20
CA GLY A 519 19.53 1.18 -40.33
C GLY A 519 20.55 2.03 -41.08
N GLU A 520 20.94 1.64 -42.31
CA GLU A 520 21.82 2.46 -43.15
C GLU A 520 21.05 3.58 -43.86
N GLY A 521 19.81 3.36 -44.29
CA GLY A 521 19.00 4.46 -44.82
C GLY A 521 18.65 5.52 -43.78
N ASP A 522 18.44 5.13 -42.52
CA ASP A 522 18.27 6.05 -41.40
C ASP A 522 19.52 6.91 -41.18
N ARG A 523 20.73 6.31 -41.28
CA ARG A 523 22.00 7.05 -41.23
C ARG A 523 22.17 8.01 -42.41
N VAL A 524 21.72 7.61 -43.60
CA VAL A 524 21.69 8.49 -44.78
C VAL A 524 20.77 9.68 -44.52
N LEU A 525 19.54 9.45 -44.06
CA LEU A 525 18.58 10.51 -43.72
C LEU A 525 19.11 11.48 -42.65
N GLN A 526 19.75 10.97 -41.59
CA GLN A 526 20.41 11.79 -40.55
C GLN A 526 21.46 12.73 -41.13
N ARG A 527 22.32 12.22 -42.02
CA ARG A 527 23.37 13.03 -42.65
C ARG A 527 22.79 14.00 -43.69
N LEU A 528 21.76 13.61 -44.43
CA LEU A 528 21.05 14.52 -45.33
C LEU A 528 20.38 15.67 -44.55
N GLY A 529 19.92 15.41 -43.33
CA GLY A 529 19.48 16.45 -42.40
C GLY A 529 20.57 17.50 -42.14
N MET A 530 21.82 17.06 -41.92
CA MET A 530 22.98 17.96 -41.78
C MET A 530 23.30 18.70 -43.09
N VAL A 531 23.22 18.03 -44.23
CA VAL A 531 23.43 18.66 -45.56
C VAL A 531 22.43 19.78 -45.78
N LEU A 532 21.14 19.53 -45.52
CA LEU A 532 20.07 20.54 -45.62
C LEU A 532 20.35 21.73 -44.70
N ASN A 533 20.73 21.46 -43.45
CA ASN A 533 21.01 22.51 -42.46
C ASN A 533 22.24 23.36 -42.84
N ASN A 534 23.28 22.75 -43.40
CA ASN A 534 24.49 23.45 -43.86
C ASN A 534 24.28 24.21 -45.19
N SER A 535 23.22 23.89 -45.93
CA SER A 535 22.86 24.56 -47.19
C SER A 535 21.86 25.70 -46.98
N ALA A 536 21.11 25.67 -45.88
CA ALA A 536 20.20 26.72 -45.45
C ALA A 536 20.95 27.98 -44.99
N GLY A 537 20.35 29.16 -45.18
CA GLY A 537 20.89 30.40 -44.62
C GLY A 537 20.66 30.52 -43.11
N ASP A 538 21.32 31.49 -42.45
CA ASP A 538 21.28 31.68 -40.99
C ASP A 538 19.85 31.85 -40.42
N ASP A 539 18.93 32.40 -41.22
CA ASP A 539 17.52 32.61 -40.85
C ASP A 539 16.57 31.57 -41.44
N ASP A 540 17.06 30.57 -42.16
CA ASP A 540 16.24 29.54 -42.78
C ASP A 540 15.89 28.41 -41.80
N ILE A 541 14.81 27.71 -42.11
CA ILE A 541 14.28 26.62 -41.30
C ILE A 541 14.24 25.35 -42.15
N CYS A 542 14.95 24.31 -41.71
CA CYS A 542 14.90 22.99 -42.32
C CYS A 542 13.86 22.11 -41.63
N VAL A 543 13.01 21.48 -42.44
CA VAL A 543 11.86 20.70 -41.97
C VAL A 543 11.85 19.34 -42.65
N ARG A 544 11.59 18.28 -41.88
CA ARG A 544 11.22 16.98 -42.42
C ARG A 544 9.71 16.81 -42.36
N VAL A 545 9.10 16.46 -43.49
CA VAL A 545 7.65 16.29 -43.61
C VAL A 545 7.27 14.86 -43.23
N SER A 546 7.83 13.88 -43.95
CA SER A 546 7.68 12.45 -43.68
C SER A 546 8.66 11.69 -44.57
N GLY A 547 9.10 10.49 -44.17
CA GLY A 547 9.91 9.61 -45.03
C GLY A 547 11.16 10.28 -45.62
N ASP A 548 11.21 10.39 -46.94
CA ASP A 548 12.25 11.02 -47.77
C ASP A 548 11.95 12.48 -48.17
N GLU A 549 10.90 13.08 -47.61
CA GLU A 549 10.45 14.43 -47.95
C GLU A 549 10.89 15.49 -46.93
N PHE A 550 11.53 16.53 -47.45
CA PHE A 550 12.03 17.68 -46.69
C PHE A 550 11.62 18.99 -47.34
N PHE A 551 11.69 20.08 -46.60
CA PHE A 551 11.73 21.40 -47.21
C PHE A 551 12.57 22.39 -46.39
N ILE A 552 13.09 23.42 -47.08
CA ILE A 552 13.75 24.56 -46.48
C ILE A 552 12.83 25.77 -46.65
N CYS A 553 12.48 26.41 -45.54
CA CYS A 553 11.69 27.64 -45.51
C CYS A 553 12.55 28.84 -45.15
N GLY A 554 12.41 29.94 -45.91
CA GLY A 554 13.10 31.20 -45.64
C GLY A 554 12.24 32.43 -45.93
N LEU A 555 12.61 33.57 -45.36
CA LEU A 555 12.03 34.88 -45.69
C LEU A 555 13.05 35.69 -46.50
N ILE A 556 12.77 35.90 -47.80
CA ILE A 556 13.67 36.61 -48.72
C ILE A 556 13.15 38.00 -49.06
N ASP A 557 14.05 38.93 -49.40
CA ASP A 557 13.66 40.28 -49.84
C ASP A 557 13.04 40.27 -51.24
N ALA A 558 11.88 40.91 -51.37
CA ALA A 558 11.15 40.99 -52.65
C ALA A 558 11.92 41.80 -53.72
N ALA A 559 12.82 42.70 -53.30
CA ALA A 559 13.60 43.58 -54.19
C ALA A 559 14.89 42.94 -54.74
N VAL A 560 15.42 41.89 -54.10
CA VAL A 560 16.66 41.20 -54.52
C VAL A 560 16.45 39.69 -54.38
N PRO A 561 15.89 39.00 -55.39
CA PRO A 561 15.55 37.58 -55.30
C PRO A 561 16.76 36.69 -55.63
N VAL A 562 17.95 37.03 -55.12
CA VAL A 562 19.12 36.15 -55.20
C VAL A 562 19.03 35.18 -54.03
N ASP A 563 19.01 33.90 -54.35
CA ASP A 563 18.77 32.81 -53.42
C ASP A 563 19.87 31.78 -53.62
N ASP A 564 20.87 31.82 -52.76
CA ASP A 564 22.06 30.96 -52.87
C ASP A 564 21.80 29.54 -52.34
N VAL A 565 20.66 29.31 -51.67
CA VAL A 565 20.32 28.03 -51.01
C VAL A 565 20.28 26.85 -52.00
N PRO A 566 19.65 26.94 -53.19
CA PRO A 566 19.71 25.86 -54.18
C PRO A 566 21.14 25.52 -54.62
N GLY A 567 21.98 26.52 -54.87
CA GLY A 567 23.38 26.32 -55.27
C GLY A 567 24.26 25.79 -54.13
N ASN A 568 23.96 26.15 -52.88
CA ASN A 568 24.60 25.58 -51.69
C ASN A 568 24.16 24.13 -51.47
N LEU A 569 22.90 23.81 -51.75
CA LEU A 569 22.35 22.47 -51.63
C LEU A 569 22.99 21.51 -52.63
N GLU A 570 23.12 21.91 -53.90
CA GLU A 570 23.83 21.12 -54.92
C GLU A 570 25.31 20.89 -54.53
N ARG A 571 26.04 21.94 -54.15
CA ARG A 571 27.46 21.81 -53.77
C ARG A 571 27.69 20.92 -52.55
N ASN A 572 26.88 21.07 -51.50
CA ASN A 572 27.01 20.28 -50.28
C ASN A 572 26.58 18.82 -50.50
N LEU A 573 25.59 18.57 -51.39
CA LEU A 573 25.21 17.22 -51.79
C LEU A 573 26.31 16.55 -52.61
N ASP A 574 26.96 17.26 -53.53
CA ASP A 574 28.09 16.74 -54.30
C ASP A 574 29.27 16.40 -53.39
N ALA A 575 29.56 17.26 -52.40
CA ALA A 575 30.56 16.98 -51.38
C ALA A 575 30.18 15.75 -50.53
N PHE A 576 28.91 15.58 -50.18
CA PHE A 576 28.40 14.39 -49.49
C PHE A 576 28.62 13.12 -50.32
N ASN A 577 28.29 13.13 -51.61
CA ASN A 577 28.49 11.99 -52.50
C ASN A 577 29.97 11.67 -52.76
N THR A 578 30.86 12.66 -52.69
CA THR A 578 32.31 12.48 -52.98
C THR A 578 33.11 12.08 -51.73
N SER A 579 32.62 12.40 -50.53
CA SER A 579 33.35 12.22 -49.26
C SER A 579 33.13 10.87 -48.57
N SER A 580 32.25 10.00 -49.09
CA SER A 580 31.98 8.68 -48.51
C SER A 580 32.75 7.54 -49.20
N ASN A 581 33.28 6.60 -48.42
CA ASN A 581 33.78 5.29 -48.87
C ASN A 581 32.67 4.37 -49.43
N PHE A 582 31.50 4.93 -49.75
CA PHE A 582 30.29 4.26 -50.17
C PHE A 582 29.68 5.08 -51.30
N ASP A 583 29.54 4.46 -52.47
CA ASP A 583 29.05 5.08 -53.71
C ASP A 583 27.51 4.98 -53.75
N TYR A 584 26.83 5.79 -52.94
CA TYR A 584 25.36 5.75 -52.82
C TYR A 584 24.64 6.52 -53.95
N GLY A 585 25.32 7.45 -54.63
CA GLY A 585 24.76 8.23 -55.74
C GLY A 585 23.45 8.94 -55.40
N VAL A 586 23.40 9.65 -54.26
CA VAL A 586 22.17 10.29 -53.79
C VAL A 586 21.92 11.60 -54.52
N HIS A 587 20.73 11.75 -55.10
CA HIS A 587 20.30 12.98 -55.77
C HIS A 587 19.06 13.55 -55.10
N PHE A 588 18.82 14.85 -55.28
CA PHE A 588 17.60 15.51 -54.81
C PHE A 588 16.70 15.92 -55.97
N TYR A 589 15.41 15.69 -55.84
CA TYR A 589 14.41 16.44 -56.60
C TYR A 589 14.05 17.69 -55.82
N THR A 590 14.26 18.85 -56.42
CA THR A 590 13.93 20.12 -55.79
C THR A 590 12.89 20.90 -56.59
N SER A 591 12.02 21.61 -55.89
CA SER A 591 11.20 22.67 -56.46
C SER A 591 11.28 23.88 -55.55
N ARG A 592 11.08 25.06 -56.13
CA ARG A 592 11.06 26.31 -55.38
C ARG A 592 9.79 27.07 -55.69
N VAL A 593 9.07 27.45 -54.64
CA VAL A 593 7.90 28.32 -54.74
C VAL A 593 8.07 29.48 -53.76
N THR A 594 7.67 30.68 -54.19
CA THR A 594 7.68 31.88 -53.37
C THR A 594 6.31 32.52 -53.36
N ALA A 595 5.90 33.09 -52.23
CA ALA A 595 4.66 33.86 -52.14
C ALA A 595 4.75 35.01 -51.10
N PRO A 596 3.99 36.09 -51.27
CA PRO A 596 3.96 37.21 -50.33
C PRO A 596 3.39 36.81 -48.96
N VAL A 597 4.01 37.28 -47.87
CA VAL A 597 3.56 36.97 -46.50
C VAL A 597 2.40 37.88 -46.10
N THR A 598 1.19 37.53 -46.55
CA THR A 598 -0.02 38.36 -46.38
C THR A 598 -1.05 37.78 -45.41
N THR A 599 -1.12 36.46 -45.29
CA THR A 599 -2.09 35.77 -44.42
C THR A 599 -1.46 34.52 -43.78
N PRO A 600 -1.95 34.08 -42.62
CA PRO A 600 -1.46 32.86 -41.97
C PRO A 600 -1.61 31.58 -42.83
N ASP A 601 -2.62 31.53 -43.71
CA ASP A 601 -2.93 30.39 -44.58
C ASP A 601 -1.76 30.02 -45.53
N ILE A 602 -0.83 30.95 -45.75
CA ILE A 602 0.39 30.70 -46.52
C ILE A 602 1.26 29.59 -45.91
N LEU A 603 1.21 29.40 -44.59
CA LEU A 603 1.97 28.36 -43.89
C LEU A 603 1.47 26.95 -44.20
N ASP A 604 0.22 26.81 -44.64
CA ASP A 604 -0.38 25.53 -45.01
C ASP A 604 -0.31 25.31 -46.52
N THR A 605 -0.59 26.36 -47.29
CA THR A 605 -0.77 26.28 -48.74
C THR A 605 0.56 26.25 -49.51
N LEU A 606 1.56 27.03 -49.09
CA LEU A 606 2.80 27.19 -49.84
C LEU A 606 3.69 25.92 -49.82
N PRO A 607 3.86 25.19 -48.69
CA PRO A 607 4.59 23.93 -48.69
C PRO A 607 3.92 22.85 -49.55
N TYR A 608 2.58 22.81 -49.57
CA TYR A 608 1.84 21.87 -50.41
C TYR A 608 2.03 22.17 -51.90
N GLU A 609 1.95 23.43 -52.31
CA GLU A 609 2.20 23.84 -53.69
C GLU A 609 3.64 23.51 -54.12
N ALA A 610 4.63 23.78 -53.27
CA ALA A 610 6.01 23.40 -53.53
C ALA A 610 6.15 21.88 -53.70
N ASN A 611 5.54 21.10 -52.82
CA ASN A 611 5.57 19.65 -52.94
C ASN A 611 4.94 19.16 -54.25
N TYR A 612 3.78 19.71 -54.63
CA TYR A 612 3.09 19.37 -55.87
C TYR A 612 3.96 19.66 -57.11
N GLN A 613 4.60 20.83 -57.17
CA GLN A 613 5.52 21.19 -58.26
C GLN A 613 6.76 20.27 -58.30
N ARG A 614 7.31 19.87 -57.15
CA ARG A 614 8.42 18.91 -57.06
C ARG A 614 8.02 17.55 -57.62
N THR A 615 6.83 17.05 -57.28
CA THR A 615 6.30 15.79 -57.79
C THR A 615 6.16 15.80 -59.30
N LEU A 616 5.71 16.91 -59.91
CA LEU A 616 5.65 17.06 -61.37
C LEU A 616 7.04 17.02 -62.02
N VAL A 617 8.06 17.62 -61.38
CA VAL A 617 9.46 17.54 -61.84
C VAL A 617 9.98 16.10 -61.77
N LYS A 618 9.76 15.41 -60.64
CA LYS A 618 10.10 13.99 -60.44
C LYS A 618 9.43 13.09 -61.48
N ASP A 619 8.14 13.27 -61.75
CA ASP A 619 7.38 12.48 -62.73
C ASP A 619 7.85 12.71 -64.17
N ASN A 620 8.20 13.95 -64.54
CA ASN A 620 8.74 14.25 -65.86
C ASN A 620 10.16 13.70 -66.04
N HIS A 621 10.98 13.71 -64.99
CA HIS A 621 12.32 13.10 -65.01
C HIS A 621 12.23 11.56 -65.13
N ASN A 622 11.33 10.94 -64.37
CA ASN A 622 11.04 9.51 -64.44
C ASN A 622 10.44 9.09 -65.80
N LYS A 623 9.59 9.93 -66.43
CA LYS A 623 9.11 9.73 -67.80
C LYS A 623 10.22 9.79 -68.84
N LYS A 624 11.17 10.73 -68.73
CA LYS A 624 12.36 10.80 -69.61
C LYS A 624 13.27 9.58 -69.43
N ARG A 625 13.48 9.13 -68.19
CA ARG A 625 14.28 7.92 -67.88
C ARG A 625 13.63 6.64 -68.43
N ARG A 626 12.30 6.53 -68.35
CA ARG A 626 11.49 5.46 -68.95
C ARG A 626 11.56 5.40 -70.49
N VAL A 627 11.80 6.52 -71.18
CA VAL A 627 11.93 6.55 -72.64
C VAL A 627 13.34 6.16 -73.09
N ILE A 628 14.36 6.39 -72.26
CA ILE A 628 15.76 6.00 -72.53
C ILE A 628 16.02 4.53 -72.12
N SER A 629 15.30 4.00 -71.13
CA SER A 629 15.43 2.62 -70.65
C SER A 629 14.54 1.60 -71.38
N ASN A 630 14.19 1.86 -72.64
CA ASN A 630 13.42 0.92 -73.48
C ASN A 630 14.30 0.08 -74.43
N GLU A 631 15.64 0.20 -74.35
CA GLU A 631 16.56 -0.62 -75.16
C GLU A 631 17.25 -1.76 -74.40
N ASP A 632 17.26 -1.78 -73.06
CA ASP A 632 17.74 -2.94 -72.29
C ASP A 632 16.82 -3.19 -71.07
N GLY A 633 16.14 -4.34 -71.08
CA GLY A 633 15.01 -4.65 -70.22
C GLY A 633 15.34 -4.82 -68.74
N LEU A 634 15.38 -3.73 -67.98
CA LEU A 634 15.22 -3.75 -66.52
C LEU A 634 14.03 -2.88 -66.09
N GLN A 635 12.97 -3.56 -65.62
CA GLN A 635 11.83 -2.93 -64.94
C GLN A 635 12.28 -2.37 -63.58
N ILE A 636 12.01 -1.09 -63.33
CA ILE A 636 12.08 -0.48 -61.99
C ILE A 636 10.74 -0.79 -61.30
N SER A 637 10.78 -1.59 -60.23
CA SER A 637 9.61 -2.11 -59.51
C SER A 637 9.08 -1.16 -58.44
N ASP A 638 7.76 -1.02 -58.39
CA ASP A 638 7.00 -0.73 -57.18
C ASP A 638 7.46 -1.69 -56.05
N ASN A 639 7.76 -1.17 -54.86
CA ASN A 639 8.14 -1.99 -53.69
C ASN A 639 6.96 -2.75 -53.04
N PHE A 640 5.83 -2.85 -53.73
CA PHE A 640 4.76 -3.77 -53.36
C PHE A 640 4.74 -4.86 -54.42
N ASP A 641 4.79 -6.12 -54.01
CA ASP A 641 4.64 -7.24 -54.94
C ASP A 641 3.34 -7.03 -55.76
N PRO A 642 3.43 -6.82 -57.09
CA PRO A 642 2.27 -6.61 -57.94
C PRO A 642 1.25 -7.75 -57.83
N GLU A 643 1.72 -8.98 -57.55
CA GLU A 643 0.86 -10.13 -57.33
C GLU A 643 0.14 -10.03 -55.98
N GLU A 644 0.82 -9.67 -54.88
CA GLU A 644 0.16 -9.42 -53.59
C GLU A 644 -0.86 -8.27 -53.66
N ARG A 645 -0.53 -7.17 -54.34
CA ARG A 645 -1.45 -6.04 -54.50
C ARG A 645 -2.70 -6.44 -55.29
N LYS A 646 -2.54 -7.27 -56.32
CA LYS A 646 -3.65 -7.85 -57.09
C LYS A 646 -4.47 -8.83 -56.25
N LEU A 647 -3.82 -9.62 -55.39
CA LEU A 647 -4.46 -10.51 -54.43
C LEU A 647 -5.27 -9.73 -53.39
N VAL A 648 -4.74 -8.66 -52.79
CA VAL A 648 -5.46 -7.80 -51.83
C VAL A 648 -6.62 -7.10 -52.53
N SER A 649 -6.44 -6.55 -53.73
CA SER A 649 -7.52 -5.93 -54.50
C SER A 649 -8.65 -6.91 -54.80
N LYS A 650 -8.34 -8.16 -55.18
CA LYS A 650 -9.31 -9.24 -55.33
C LYS A 650 -9.99 -9.58 -54.00
N MET A 651 -9.21 -9.70 -52.92
CA MET A 651 -9.72 -10.04 -51.58
C MET A 651 -10.74 -9.02 -51.07
N LEU A 652 -10.50 -7.73 -51.33
CA LEU A 652 -11.44 -6.65 -51.00
C LEU A 652 -12.66 -6.66 -51.93
N ASN A 653 -12.48 -6.79 -53.24
CA ASN A 653 -13.60 -6.79 -54.20
C ASN A 653 -14.57 -7.96 -53.98
N ASP A 654 -14.04 -9.14 -53.68
CA ASP A 654 -14.82 -10.37 -53.53
C ASP A 654 -15.21 -10.64 -52.06
N ASN A 655 -14.88 -9.72 -51.12
CA ASN A 655 -15.08 -9.87 -49.66
C ASN A 655 -14.60 -11.24 -49.12
N LEU A 656 -13.33 -11.57 -49.38
CA LEU A 656 -12.71 -12.83 -48.95
C LEU A 656 -12.03 -12.71 -47.57
N LEU A 657 -12.45 -11.75 -46.74
CA LEU A 657 -11.96 -11.64 -45.37
C LEU A 657 -12.58 -12.74 -44.50
N THR A 658 -11.75 -13.40 -43.70
CA THR A 658 -12.18 -14.40 -42.71
C THR A 658 -11.70 -13.99 -41.32
N TYR A 659 -12.22 -14.63 -40.27
CA TYR A 659 -11.94 -14.24 -38.90
C TYR A 659 -11.66 -15.46 -38.03
N HIS A 660 -10.69 -15.33 -37.13
CA HIS A 660 -10.49 -16.26 -36.02
C HIS A 660 -10.94 -15.59 -34.72
N PHE A 661 -11.48 -16.38 -33.80
CA PHE A 661 -12.03 -15.93 -32.54
C PHE A 661 -11.14 -16.38 -31.40
N GLN A 662 -10.70 -15.45 -30.56
CA GLN A 662 -9.95 -15.75 -29.34
C GLN A 662 -10.82 -15.48 -28.11
N PRO A 663 -10.93 -16.42 -27.14
CA PRO A 663 -11.78 -16.21 -25.99
C PRO A 663 -11.16 -15.25 -24.97
N ILE A 664 -12.01 -14.39 -24.45
CA ILE A 664 -11.78 -13.52 -23.29
C ILE A 664 -12.48 -14.17 -22.10
N VAL A 665 -11.73 -14.40 -21.02
CA VAL A 665 -12.16 -15.22 -19.88
C VAL A 665 -12.27 -14.37 -18.63
N SER A 666 -13.28 -14.62 -17.80
CA SER A 666 -13.37 -14.05 -16.46
C SER A 666 -12.22 -14.53 -15.59
N ALA A 667 -11.46 -13.59 -15.04
CA ALA A 667 -10.40 -13.88 -14.08
C ALA A 667 -10.93 -14.40 -12.73
N LYS A 668 -12.25 -14.33 -12.48
CA LYS A 668 -12.91 -14.85 -11.27
C LYS A 668 -13.42 -16.27 -11.46
N THR A 669 -14.26 -16.50 -12.46
CA THR A 669 -14.96 -17.79 -12.62
C THR A 669 -14.27 -18.78 -13.55
N GLY A 670 -13.37 -18.26 -14.42
CA GLY A 670 -12.76 -19.00 -15.52
C GLY A 670 -13.72 -19.27 -16.69
N ASP A 671 -14.88 -18.62 -16.74
CA ASP A 671 -15.83 -18.75 -17.85
C ASP A 671 -15.52 -17.78 -18.98
N ILE A 672 -15.84 -18.17 -20.23
CA ILE A 672 -15.67 -17.31 -21.40
C ILE A 672 -16.80 -16.29 -21.42
N VAL A 673 -16.44 -15.01 -21.36
CA VAL A 673 -17.37 -13.87 -21.35
C VAL A 673 -17.51 -13.20 -22.71
N ALA A 674 -16.48 -13.28 -23.55
CA ALA A 674 -16.44 -12.62 -24.84
C ALA A 674 -15.44 -13.28 -25.78
N TYR A 675 -15.43 -12.87 -27.04
CA TYR A 675 -14.44 -13.26 -28.03
C TYR A 675 -13.91 -12.04 -28.77
N GLU A 676 -12.60 -12.00 -29.03
CA GLU A 676 -12.01 -11.05 -29.98
C GLU A 676 -11.97 -11.64 -31.39
N ALA A 677 -12.45 -10.87 -32.37
CA ALA A 677 -12.47 -11.24 -33.77
C ALA A 677 -11.22 -10.74 -34.50
N LEU A 678 -10.30 -11.65 -34.81
CA LEU A 678 -9.03 -11.35 -35.46
C LEU A 678 -9.08 -11.66 -36.96
N MET A 679 -8.91 -10.64 -37.80
CA MET A 679 -8.93 -10.75 -39.26
C MET A 679 -7.88 -11.74 -39.79
N ARG A 680 -8.24 -12.52 -40.82
CA ARG A 680 -7.40 -13.47 -41.56
C ARG A 680 -7.69 -13.39 -43.06
N SER A 681 -6.70 -13.74 -43.88
CA SER A 681 -6.90 -13.92 -45.32
C SER A 681 -7.74 -15.16 -45.59
N GLY A 682 -8.77 -15.04 -46.43
CA GLY A 682 -9.64 -16.15 -46.85
C GLY A 682 -9.27 -16.73 -48.21
N GLY A 683 -9.81 -17.92 -48.50
CA GLY A 683 -9.49 -18.68 -49.71
C GLY A 683 -8.08 -19.28 -49.68
N ASP A 684 -7.44 -19.38 -50.85
CA ASP A 684 -6.06 -19.89 -50.98
C ASP A 684 -4.99 -18.80 -50.73
N ILE A 685 -5.41 -17.57 -50.38
CA ILE A 685 -4.52 -16.43 -50.18
C ILE A 685 -3.92 -16.50 -48.76
N LYS A 686 -2.58 -16.42 -48.66
CA LYS A 686 -1.86 -16.46 -47.37
C LYS A 686 -1.10 -15.15 -47.13
N LEU A 687 -1.84 -14.10 -46.78
CA LEU A 687 -1.28 -12.80 -46.42
C LEU A 687 -1.54 -12.50 -44.94
N SER A 688 -0.58 -11.84 -44.29
CA SER A 688 -0.73 -11.38 -42.90
C SER A 688 -1.69 -10.19 -42.83
N PRO A 689 -2.41 -10.00 -41.70
CA PRO A 689 -3.29 -8.84 -41.52
C PRO A 689 -2.60 -7.50 -41.72
N ILE A 690 -1.37 -7.35 -41.20
CA ILE A 690 -0.54 -6.14 -41.38
C ILE A 690 -0.23 -5.90 -42.86
N SER A 691 0.10 -6.96 -43.63
CA SER A 691 0.33 -6.84 -45.07
C SER A 691 -0.92 -6.37 -45.80
N ILE A 692 -2.09 -6.95 -45.47
CA ILE A 692 -3.39 -6.54 -46.03
C ILE A 692 -3.66 -5.06 -45.76
N LEU A 693 -3.51 -4.62 -44.51
CA LEU A 693 -3.74 -3.22 -44.10
C LEU A 693 -2.77 -2.27 -44.80
N ASN A 694 -1.47 -2.59 -44.88
CA ASN A 694 -0.47 -1.76 -45.56
C ASN A 694 -0.75 -1.62 -47.06
N HIS A 695 -1.10 -2.72 -47.74
CA HIS A 695 -1.48 -2.70 -49.16
C HIS A 695 -2.79 -1.94 -49.38
N ALA A 696 -3.79 -2.11 -48.51
CA ALA A 696 -5.06 -1.38 -48.57
C ALA A 696 -4.86 0.12 -48.34
N ALA A 697 -4.04 0.52 -47.36
CA ALA A 697 -3.65 1.92 -47.12
C ALA A 697 -2.96 2.53 -48.35
N ALA A 698 -1.98 1.82 -48.92
CA ALA A 698 -1.28 2.25 -50.12
C ALA A 698 -2.18 2.34 -51.38
N MET A 699 -3.34 1.70 -51.36
CA MET A 699 -4.36 1.78 -52.42
C MET A 699 -5.48 2.78 -52.09
N GLY A 700 -5.51 3.38 -50.90
CA GLY A 700 -6.61 4.22 -50.44
C GLY A 700 -7.92 3.45 -50.21
N ARG A 701 -7.84 2.18 -49.81
CA ARG A 701 -8.99 1.25 -49.66
C ARG A 701 -9.17 0.71 -48.23
N LEU A 702 -8.69 1.43 -47.20
CA LEU A 702 -8.93 1.04 -45.81
C LEU A 702 -10.42 1.05 -45.45
N ASP A 703 -11.20 1.96 -46.02
CA ASP A 703 -12.66 2.02 -45.84
C ASP A 703 -13.36 0.73 -46.28
N ASP A 704 -12.83 0.04 -47.30
CA ASP A 704 -13.36 -1.25 -47.72
C ASP A 704 -13.09 -2.34 -46.68
N VAL A 705 -11.92 -2.31 -46.03
CA VAL A 705 -11.56 -3.26 -44.95
C VAL A 705 -12.49 -3.07 -43.75
N GLU A 706 -12.70 -1.83 -43.33
CA GLU A 706 -13.61 -1.49 -42.23
C GLU A 706 -15.04 -1.94 -42.55
N ARG A 707 -15.54 -1.56 -43.74
CA ARG A 707 -16.90 -1.92 -44.18
C ARG A 707 -17.10 -3.43 -44.23
N HIS A 708 -16.18 -4.17 -44.84
CA HIS A 708 -16.27 -5.63 -44.89
C HIS A 708 -16.22 -6.26 -43.49
N THR A 709 -15.38 -5.74 -42.61
CA THR A 709 -15.24 -6.25 -41.23
C THR A 709 -16.51 -6.07 -40.41
N MET A 710 -17.07 -4.86 -40.42
CA MET A 710 -18.33 -4.57 -39.72
C MET A 710 -19.48 -5.44 -40.25
N HIS A 711 -19.67 -5.51 -41.57
CA HIS A 711 -20.73 -6.34 -42.16
C HIS A 711 -20.57 -7.83 -41.89
N ASN A 712 -19.36 -8.38 -42.03
CA ASN A 712 -19.10 -9.80 -41.85
C ASN A 712 -19.30 -10.23 -40.39
N LEU A 713 -18.84 -9.43 -39.42
CA LEU A 713 -18.89 -9.77 -38.00
C LEU A 713 -20.27 -9.53 -37.38
N PHE A 714 -21.00 -8.50 -37.81
CA PHE A 714 -22.40 -8.31 -37.40
C PHE A 714 -23.27 -9.46 -37.88
N LYS A 715 -23.11 -9.84 -39.16
CA LYS A 715 -23.79 -11.01 -39.73
C LYS A 715 -23.40 -12.29 -38.98
N PHE A 716 -22.12 -12.50 -38.72
CA PHE A 716 -21.66 -13.67 -37.97
C PHE A 716 -22.28 -13.73 -36.56
N CYS A 717 -22.32 -12.61 -35.84
CA CYS A 717 -22.90 -12.53 -34.49
C CYS A 717 -24.40 -12.86 -34.52
N HIS A 718 -25.13 -12.32 -35.50
CA HIS A 718 -26.56 -12.60 -35.69
C HIS A 718 -26.82 -14.07 -36.06
N ASP A 719 -26.11 -14.61 -37.05
CA ASP A 719 -26.28 -15.99 -37.52
C ASP A 719 -25.92 -17.04 -36.44
N ASN A 720 -25.07 -16.68 -35.46
CA ASN A 720 -24.58 -17.57 -34.40
C ASN A 720 -25.05 -17.17 -33.00
N LYS A 721 -26.13 -16.39 -32.89
CA LYS A 721 -26.64 -15.83 -31.62
C LYS A 721 -26.87 -16.88 -30.53
N GLU A 722 -27.45 -18.02 -30.88
CA GLU A 722 -27.70 -19.13 -29.95
C GLU A 722 -26.40 -19.79 -29.46
N GLN A 723 -25.41 -19.93 -30.34
CA GLN A 723 -24.12 -20.54 -29.98
C GLN A 723 -23.27 -19.61 -29.09
N LEU A 724 -23.32 -18.31 -29.36
CA LEU A 724 -22.60 -17.30 -28.58
C LEU A 724 -23.23 -17.12 -27.18
N GLY A 725 -24.54 -17.31 -27.03
CA GLY A 725 -25.24 -17.06 -25.77
C GLY A 725 -25.20 -15.58 -25.42
N ASP A 726 -24.89 -15.22 -24.18
CA ASP A 726 -24.76 -13.82 -23.74
C ASP A 726 -23.34 -13.25 -23.87
N ARG A 727 -22.47 -13.95 -24.62
CA ARG A 727 -21.05 -13.56 -24.77
C ARG A 727 -20.90 -12.44 -25.80
N GLN A 728 -20.05 -11.48 -25.48
CA GLN A 728 -19.78 -10.33 -26.35
C GLN A 728 -18.77 -10.65 -27.45
N LEU A 729 -18.77 -9.85 -28.52
CA LEU A 729 -17.84 -9.92 -29.65
C LEU A 729 -17.09 -8.59 -29.77
N PHE A 730 -15.78 -8.65 -29.57
CA PHE A 730 -14.86 -7.52 -29.67
C PHE A 730 -14.37 -7.42 -31.12
N ILE A 731 -14.48 -6.22 -31.69
CA ILE A 731 -14.21 -5.92 -33.10
C ILE A 731 -13.24 -4.74 -33.18
N ASN A 732 -12.04 -4.99 -33.71
CA ASN A 732 -11.09 -3.94 -34.05
C ASN A 732 -11.63 -3.02 -35.15
N SER A 733 -11.59 -1.70 -34.90
CA SER A 733 -12.05 -0.66 -35.83
C SER A 733 -10.94 0.33 -36.16
N ILE A 734 -11.00 0.93 -37.35
CA ILE A 734 -10.11 1.99 -37.82
C ILE A 734 -10.88 3.34 -37.79
N PRO A 735 -10.73 4.18 -36.74
CA PRO A 735 -11.59 5.35 -36.54
C PRO A 735 -11.44 6.46 -37.58
N SER A 736 -10.31 6.48 -38.31
CA SER A 736 -10.09 7.39 -39.43
C SER A 736 -10.91 7.01 -40.67
N CYS A 737 -11.41 5.77 -40.75
CA CYS A 737 -12.07 5.15 -41.90
C CYS A 737 -13.51 4.71 -41.60
N THR A 738 -14.32 5.59 -40.99
CA THR A 738 -15.69 5.24 -40.54
C THR A 738 -16.70 5.08 -41.68
N LEU A 739 -17.63 4.13 -41.51
CA LEU A 739 -18.85 4.00 -42.33
C LEU A 739 -19.62 5.31 -42.41
N SER A 740 -20.22 5.61 -43.56
CA SER A 740 -21.15 6.73 -43.69
C SER A 740 -22.32 6.58 -42.71
N ASP A 741 -22.95 7.69 -42.29
CA ASP A 741 -24.06 7.63 -41.33
C ASP A 741 -25.19 6.75 -41.85
N LYS A 742 -25.50 6.84 -43.14
CA LYS A 742 -26.53 6.01 -43.75
C LYS A 742 -26.20 4.52 -43.69
N GLU A 743 -24.97 4.11 -44.04
CA GLU A 743 -24.56 2.70 -44.03
C GLU A 743 -24.48 2.15 -42.60
N PHE A 744 -24.00 2.95 -41.65
CA PHE A 744 -23.96 2.55 -40.25
C PHE A 744 -25.35 2.35 -39.66
N GLU A 745 -26.28 3.27 -39.93
CA GLU A 745 -27.66 3.15 -39.47
C GLU A 745 -28.37 1.95 -40.13
N GLU A 746 -28.16 1.72 -41.43
CA GLU A 746 -28.68 0.52 -42.11
C GLU A 746 -28.09 -0.78 -41.53
N LEU A 747 -26.81 -0.79 -41.15
CA LEU A 747 -26.20 -1.94 -40.49
C LEU A 747 -26.82 -2.19 -39.10
N CYS A 748 -26.96 -1.14 -38.28
CA CYS A 748 -27.56 -1.24 -36.96
C CYS A 748 -29.03 -1.66 -37.00
N ASP A 749 -29.81 -1.16 -37.97
CA ASP A 749 -31.23 -1.53 -38.10
C ASP A 749 -31.40 -3.00 -38.50
N ASN A 750 -30.53 -3.51 -39.39
CA ASN A 750 -30.56 -4.91 -39.82
C ASN A 750 -30.14 -5.90 -38.72
N TYR A 751 -29.36 -5.47 -37.72
CA TYR A 751 -28.80 -6.32 -36.67
C TYR A 751 -29.05 -5.76 -35.26
N SER A 752 -30.18 -5.10 -35.06
CA SER A 752 -30.52 -4.41 -33.80
C SER A 752 -30.56 -5.32 -32.58
N ASP A 753 -30.79 -6.61 -32.78
CA ASP A 753 -30.96 -7.61 -31.73
C ASP A 753 -29.64 -8.17 -31.16
N ILE A 754 -28.49 -7.74 -31.68
CA ILE A 754 -27.15 -8.14 -31.22
C ILE A 754 -26.26 -6.96 -30.82
N LEU A 755 -26.75 -5.72 -30.88
CA LEU A 755 -25.93 -4.52 -30.65
C LEU A 755 -25.33 -4.47 -29.24
N ASP A 756 -26.07 -4.92 -28.23
CA ASP A 756 -25.64 -5.07 -26.83
C ASP A 756 -24.48 -6.07 -26.65
N ARG A 757 -24.26 -6.93 -27.66
CA ARG A 757 -23.19 -7.94 -27.69
C ARG A 757 -21.96 -7.48 -28.45
N ILE A 758 -22.02 -6.37 -29.17
CA ILE A 758 -20.88 -5.84 -29.93
C ILE A 758 -20.08 -4.88 -29.07
N VAL A 759 -18.77 -5.04 -29.06
CA VAL A 759 -17.81 -4.11 -28.47
C VAL A 759 -16.83 -3.69 -29.56
N ILE A 760 -16.70 -2.39 -29.81
CA ILE A 760 -15.75 -1.86 -30.78
C ILE A 760 -14.45 -1.47 -30.08
N GLU A 761 -13.32 -1.98 -30.56
CA GLU A 761 -11.98 -1.72 -30.03
C GLU A 761 -11.26 -0.62 -30.82
N PHE A 762 -10.58 0.26 -30.10
CA PHE A 762 -9.73 1.31 -30.64
C PHE A 762 -8.37 1.30 -29.96
N THR A 763 -7.29 1.50 -30.72
CA THR A 763 -5.95 1.60 -30.15
C THR A 763 -5.75 2.92 -29.42
N GLU A 764 -4.95 2.93 -28.34
CA GLU A 764 -4.67 4.14 -27.54
C GLU A 764 -4.15 5.32 -28.40
N GLN A 765 -3.35 5.03 -29.43
CA GLN A 765 -2.70 6.00 -30.31
C GLN A 765 -3.51 6.36 -31.57
N THR A 766 -4.82 6.16 -31.56
CA THR A 766 -5.68 6.40 -32.73
C THR A 766 -5.45 7.79 -33.37
N GLU A 767 -4.99 7.82 -34.63
CA GLU A 767 -4.86 9.03 -35.45
C GLU A 767 -6.24 9.50 -35.99
N ALA A 768 -7.14 9.90 -35.09
CA ALA A 768 -8.46 10.42 -35.45
C ALA A 768 -8.64 11.87 -34.99
N SER A 769 -9.32 12.67 -35.81
CA SER A 769 -9.71 14.02 -35.43
C SER A 769 -10.78 13.99 -34.33
N ARG A 770 -10.85 15.05 -33.51
CA ARG A 770 -11.85 15.15 -32.43
C ARG A 770 -13.30 14.97 -32.93
N GLN A 771 -13.61 15.47 -34.13
CA GLN A 771 -14.92 15.29 -34.75
C GLN A 771 -15.23 13.82 -35.10
N GLN A 772 -14.23 13.02 -35.49
CA GLN A 772 -14.42 11.59 -35.77
C GLN A 772 -14.66 10.81 -34.47
N LEU A 773 -13.99 11.19 -33.38
CA LEU A 773 -14.17 10.56 -32.06
C LEU A 773 -15.54 10.88 -31.46
N ASP A 774 -15.95 12.16 -31.48
CA ASP A 774 -17.27 12.59 -31.00
C ASP A 774 -18.40 11.83 -31.73
N LYS A 775 -18.20 11.57 -33.03
CA LYS A 775 -19.16 10.82 -33.86
C LYS A 775 -19.32 9.36 -33.45
N VAL A 776 -18.22 8.72 -33.04
CA VAL A 776 -18.26 7.32 -32.54
C VAL A 776 -18.98 7.26 -31.19
N ILE A 777 -18.69 8.22 -30.29
CA ILE A 777 -19.34 8.33 -28.98
C ILE A 777 -20.85 8.57 -29.15
N GLU A 778 -21.24 9.48 -30.05
CA GLU A 778 -22.65 9.73 -30.35
C GLU A 778 -23.37 8.47 -30.88
N ARG A 779 -22.72 7.71 -31.77
CA ARG A 779 -23.28 6.45 -32.29
C ARG A 779 -23.45 5.42 -31.18
N ARG A 780 -22.48 5.31 -30.28
CA ARG A 780 -22.56 4.44 -29.10
C ARG A 780 -23.77 4.79 -28.25
N ASP A 781 -23.92 6.06 -27.87
CA ASP A 781 -24.99 6.50 -26.98
C ASP A 781 -26.39 6.31 -27.59
N ARG A 782 -26.50 6.42 -28.92
CA ARG A 782 -27.76 6.21 -29.63
C ARG A 782 -28.14 4.74 -29.81
N ARG A 783 -27.16 3.85 -30.04
CA ARG A 783 -27.40 2.46 -30.49
C ARG A 783 -27.03 1.39 -29.45
N GLY A 784 -26.27 1.72 -28.42
CA GLY A 784 -26.05 0.87 -27.24
C GLY A 784 -25.01 -0.24 -27.39
N PHE A 785 -24.09 -0.16 -28.37
CA PHE A 785 -22.93 -1.06 -28.44
C PHE A 785 -21.81 -0.59 -27.48
N GLY A 786 -20.89 -1.48 -27.10
CA GLY A 786 -19.79 -1.17 -26.19
C GLY A 786 -18.54 -0.59 -26.88
N ILE A 787 -17.68 0.07 -26.12
CA ILE A 787 -16.36 0.53 -26.58
C ILE A 787 -15.26 -0.07 -25.69
N ALA A 788 -14.15 -0.45 -26.30
CA ALA A 788 -12.93 -0.85 -25.61
C ALA A 788 -11.70 -0.09 -26.13
N ILE A 789 -10.73 0.17 -25.24
CA ILE A 789 -9.43 0.74 -25.61
C ILE A 789 -8.37 -0.35 -25.57
N ASP A 790 -7.59 -0.45 -26.64
CA ASP A 790 -6.56 -1.46 -26.89
C ASP A 790 -5.14 -0.90 -26.82
N ASP A 791 -4.17 -1.79 -26.63
CA ASP A 791 -2.73 -1.50 -26.48
C ASP A 791 -2.38 -0.49 -25.37
N TYR A 792 -3.20 -0.42 -24.31
CA TYR A 792 -3.05 0.59 -23.26
C TYR A 792 -1.75 0.38 -22.46
N GLY A 793 -0.90 1.42 -22.45
CA GLY A 793 0.36 1.42 -21.69
C GLY A 793 1.64 1.10 -22.46
N THR A 794 1.58 0.99 -23.80
CA THR A 794 2.76 0.86 -24.69
C THR A 794 3.47 2.18 -24.98
N GLY A 795 2.86 3.31 -24.60
CA GLY A 795 3.40 4.66 -24.78
C GLY A 795 3.09 5.56 -23.59
N TYR A 796 3.12 6.88 -23.81
CA TYR A 796 2.72 7.88 -22.83
C TYR A 796 1.22 7.77 -22.52
N SER A 797 0.88 6.98 -21.49
CA SER A 797 -0.49 6.69 -21.08
C SER A 797 -1.30 7.97 -20.90
N ASN A 798 -2.16 8.28 -21.87
CA ASN A 798 -2.90 9.53 -21.84
C ASN A 798 -4.27 9.27 -21.20
N ILE A 799 -4.37 9.53 -19.89
CA ILE A 799 -5.63 9.51 -19.12
C ILE A 799 -6.73 10.28 -19.86
N SER A 800 -6.36 11.30 -20.65
CA SER A 800 -7.28 12.05 -21.52
C SER A 800 -8.08 11.17 -22.49
N SER A 801 -7.51 10.07 -23.01
CA SER A 801 -8.22 9.15 -23.91
C SER A 801 -9.31 8.37 -23.15
N LEU A 802 -8.99 7.85 -21.95
CA LEU A 802 -9.97 7.16 -21.09
C LEU A 802 -11.11 8.09 -20.67
N LEU A 803 -10.81 9.34 -20.31
CA LEU A 803 -11.81 10.36 -19.97
C LEU A 803 -12.66 10.80 -21.17
N THR A 804 -12.12 10.74 -22.39
CA THR A 804 -12.86 11.12 -23.60
C THR A 804 -13.80 10.02 -24.04
N PHE A 805 -13.34 8.76 -24.07
CA PHE A 805 -14.15 7.64 -24.55
C PHE A 805 -15.09 7.07 -23.49
N MET A 806 -14.75 7.14 -22.20
CA MET A 806 -15.44 6.44 -21.12
C MET A 806 -15.74 4.97 -21.52
N PRO A 807 -14.69 4.16 -21.78
CA PRO A 807 -14.86 2.83 -22.39
C PRO A 807 -15.50 1.83 -21.41
N ASN A 808 -16.10 0.77 -21.92
CA ASN A 808 -16.57 -0.35 -21.10
C ASN A 808 -15.41 -1.26 -20.66
N CYS A 809 -14.34 -1.31 -21.46
CA CYS A 809 -13.19 -2.17 -21.21
C CYS A 809 -11.87 -1.48 -21.59
N VAL A 810 -10.83 -1.69 -20.79
CA VAL A 810 -9.44 -1.25 -21.09
C VAL A 810 -8.57 -2.49 -21.18
N LYS A 811 -7.86 -2.67 -22.30
CA LYS A 811 -6.94 -3.79 -22.52
C LYS A 811 -5.51 -3.33 -22.24
N ILE A 812 -4.87 -3.94 -21.24
CA ILE A 812 -3.47 -3.73 -20.90
C ILE A 812 -2.63 -4.51 -21.89
N ASP A 813 -1.72 -3.82 -22.57
CA ASP A 813 -0.88 -4.42 -23.61
C ASP A 813 0.00 -5.56 -23.09
N ARG A 814 0.23 -6.53 -23.98
CA ARG A 814 1.07 -7.70 -23.74
C ARG A 814 2.47 -7.36 -23.21
N SER A 815 3.09 -6.27 -23.65
CA SER A 815 4.44 -5.90 -23.21
C SER A 815 4.52 -5.61 -21.71
N LEU A 816 3.43 -5.15 -21.09
CA LEU A 816 3.30 -4.93 -19.64
C LEU A 816 2.93 -6.21 -18.89
N ILE A 817 2.20 -7.11 -19.52
CA ILE A 817 1.79 -8.39 -18.94
C ILE A 817 2.91 -9.43 -18.95
N MET A 818 3.73 -9.45 -20.01
CA MET A 818 4.79 -10.43 -20.19
C MET A 818 5.84 -10.34 -19.07
N ASN A 819 6.05 -11.48 -18.39
CA ASN A 819 6.91 -11.63 -17.21
C ASN A 819 6.54 -10.71 -16.02
N ILE A 820 5.28 -10.30 -15.88
CA ILE A 820 4.86 -9.38 -14.80
C ILE A 820 5.14 -9.92 -13.38
N HIS A 821 5.14 -11.23 -13.18
CA HIS A 821 5.46 -11.87 -11.90
C HIS A 821 6.92 -11.65 -11.44
N GLU A 822 7.82 -11.27 -12.35
CA GLU A 822 9.25 -11.05 -12.05
C GLU A 822 9.61 -9.56 -11.89
N ASP A 823 8.73 -8.63 -12.31
CA ASP A 823 9.01 -7.19 -12.30
C ASP A 823 7.98 -6.40 -11.48
N LYS A 824 8.38 -5.99 -10.27
CA LYS A 824 7.55 -5.19 -9.35
C LYS A 824 7.10 -3.85 -9.95
N ARG A 825 7.85 -3.28 -10.90
CA ARG A 825 7.45 -2.01 -11.56
C ARG A 825 6.28 -2.26 -12.51
N LYS A 826 6.30 -3.36 -13.25
CA LYS A 826 5.17 -3.77 -14.10
C LYS A 826 3.94 -4.11 -13.25
N GLN A 827 4.13 -4.76 -12.10
CA GLN A 827 3.04 -5.02 -11.15
C GLN A 827 2.41 -3.72 -10.64
N HIS A 828 3.23 -2.78 -10.16
CA HIS A 828 2.73 -1.49 -9.70
C HIS A 828 2.02 -0.70 -10.82
N PHE A 829 2.55 -0.73 -12.04
CA PHE A 829 1.94 -0.02 -13.16
C PHE A 829 0.61 -0.66 -13.59
N ALA A 830 0.56 -1.99 -13.69
CA ALA A 830 -0.67 -2.72 -13.97
C ALA A 830 -1.71 -2.54 -12.86
N GLN A 831 -1.31 -2.56 -11.58
CA GLN A 831 -2.19 -2.29 -10.44
C GLN A 831 -2.83 -0.90 -10.55
N ASN A 832 -2.05 0.14 -10.86
CA ASN A 832 -2.59 1.49 -11.03
C ASN A 832 -3.64 1.55 -12.17
N ILE A 833 -3.45 0.80 -13.26
CA ILE A 833 -4.42 0.75 -14.37
C ILE A 833 -5.69 0.00 -13.93
N ILE A 834 -5.53 -1.09 -13.17
CA ILE A 834 -6.65 -1.86 -12.61
C ILE A 834 -7.47 -0.97 -11.67
N ASP A 835 -6.82 -0.35 -10.69
CA ASP A 835 -7.44 0.54 -9.71
C ASP A 835 -8.14 1.71 -10.40
N TYR A 836 -7.46 2.38 -11.36
CA TYR A 836 -8.06 3.46 -12.13
C TYR A 836 -9.27 3.00 -12.95
N GLY A 837 -9.19 1.82 -13.55
CA GLY A 837 -10.32 1.22 -14.27
C GLY A 837 -11.51 0.99 -13.33
N HIS A 838 -11.27 0.41 -12.15
CA HIS A 838 -12.30 0.13 -11.15
C HIS A 838 -12.94 1.41 -10.60
N ASP A 839 -12.15 2.43 -10.26
CA ASP A 839 -12.62 3.73 -9.78
C ASP A 839 -13.55 4.42 -10.79
N ASN A 840 -13.37 4.16 -12.09
CA ASN A 840 -14.15 4.75 -13.17
C ASN A 840 -15.21 3.80 -13.78
N ASN A 841 -15.46 2.64 -13.17
CA ASN A 841 -16.39 1.60 -13.63
C ASN A 841 -16.06 0.99 -15.00
N PHE A 842 -14.77 0.91 -15.35
CA PHE A 842 -14.27 0.20 -16.52
C PHE A 842 -13.82 -1.21 -16.13
N ARG A 843 -14.07 -2.19 -16.99
CA ARG A 843 -13.46 -3.53 -16.81
C ARG A 843 -12.04 -3.51 -17.34
N VAL A 844 -11.11 -4.18 -16.67
CA VAL A 844 -9.71 -4.23 -17.10
C VAL A 844 -9.34 -5.64 -17.58
N LEU A 845 -8.82 -5.70 -18.79
CA LEU A 845 -8.42 -6.93 -19.49
C LEU A 845 -6.89 -6.99 -19.61
N ALA A 846 -6.29 -8.08 -19.16
CA ALA A 846 -4.87 -8.35 -19.40
C ALA A 846 -4.68 -9.14 -20.70
N GLU A 847 -3.98 -8.55 -21.68
CA GLU A 847 -3.68 -9.21 -22.94
C GLU A 847 -2.35 -9.98 -22.90
N GLY A 848 -2.29 -11.10 -23.63
CA GLY A 848 -1.06 -11.85 -23.83
C GLY A 848 -0.62 -12.67 -22.62
N VAL A 849 -1.56 -13.13 -21.78
CA VAL A 849 -1.27 -14.03 -20.65
C VAL A 849 -0.84 -15.40 -21.19
N GLU A 850 0.42 -15.78 -20.94
CA GLU A 850 1.01 -17.02 -21.47
C GLU A 850 1.46 -17.99 -20.38
N LYS A 851 1.76 -17.51 -19.18
CA LYS A 851 2.27 -18.30 -18.05
C LYS A 851 1.31 -18.34 -16.86
N SER A 852 1.35 -19.42 -16.08
CA SER A 852 0.52 -19.57 -14.88
C SER A 852 0.91 -18.60 -13.76
N GLU A 853 2.17 -18.20 -13.72
CA GLU A 853 2.72 -17.25 -12.77
C GLU A 853 2.23 -15.82 -13.06
N GLU A 854 2.14 -15.44 -14.35
CA GLU A 854 1.53 -14.18 -14.79
C GLU A 854 0.06 -14.13 -14.39
N LEU A 855 -0.67 -15.22 -14.64
CA LEU A 855 -2.06 -15.36 -14.23
C LEU A 855 -2.26 -15.16 -12.73
N ARG A 856 -1.42 -15.81 -11.88
CA ARG A 856 -1.51 -15.68 -10.43
C ARG A 856 -1.25 -14.25 -9.96
N ALA A 857 -0.22 -13.61 -10.52
CA ALA A 857 0.09 -12.22 -10.19
C ALA A 857 -1.08 -11.29 -10.54
N LEU A 858 -1.65 -11.44 -11.75
CA LEU A 858 -2.77 -10.62 -12.21
C LEU A 858 -4.05 -10.83 -11.41
N ILE A 859 -4.38 -12.07 -11.03
CA ILE A 859 -5.51 -12.35 -10.13
C ILE A 859 -5.28 -11.72 -8.76
N GLY A 860 -4.06 -11.82 -8.21
CA GLY A 860 -3.71 -11.16 -6.95
C GLY A 860 -3.77 -9.62 -6.98
N MET A 861 -3.67 -9.04 -8.18
CA MET A 861 -3.82 -7.60 -8.42
C MET A 861 -5.28 -7.18 -8.69
N GLY A 862 -6.23 -8.13 -8.76
CA GLY A 862 -7.64 -7.82 -8.96
C GLY A 862 -8.09 -7.67 -10.42
N ILE A 863 -7.36 -8.20 -11.41
CA ILE A 863 -7.75 -8.12 -12.83
C ILE A 863 -9.15 -8.71 -13.08
N ASP A 864 -9.94 -8.14 -14.01
CA ASP A 864 -11.29 -8.64 -14.31
C ASP A 864 -11.30 -9.73 -15.39
N LEU A 865 -10.55 -9.50 -16.45
CA LEU A 865 -10.57 -10.26 -17.69
C LEU A 865 -9.15 -10.66 -18.11
N ILE A 866 -9.03 -11.85 -18.70
CA ILE A 866 -7.75 -12.35 -19.21
C ILE A 866 -7.92 -12.88 -20.63
N GLN A 867 -6.90 -12.60 -21.45
CA GLN A 867 -6.79 -13.11 -22.80
C GLN A 867 -5.33 -13.50 -23.08
N GLY A 868 -5.12 -14.65 -23.72
CA GLY A 868 -3.78 -15.07 -24.10
C GLY A 868 -3.70 -16.54 -24.46
N TYR A 869 -2.49 -17.04 -24.75
CA TYR A 869 -2.33 -18.43 -25.17
C TYR A 869 -2.51 -19.43 -24.02
N LEU A 870 -2.44 -18.97 -22.76
CA LEU A 870 -2.75 -19.80 -21.60
C LEU A 870 -4.23 -20.21 -21.58
N THR A 871 -5.15 -19.33 -22.00
CA THR A 871 -6.59 -19.62 -22.03
C THR A 871 -6.95 -20.41 -23.29
N ALA A 872 -6.80 -19.81 -24.47
CA ALA A 872 -6.86 -20.49 -25.76
C ALA A 872 -6.26 -19.64 -26.90
N ARG A 873 -5.83 -20.30 -27.97
CA ARG A 873 -5.37 -19.64 -29.20
C ARG A 873 -6.55 -19.23 -30.10
N PRO A 874 -6.40 -18.21 -30.96
CA PRO A 874 -7.42 -17.83 -31.94
C PRO A 874 -7.78 -18.98 -32.88
N ALA A 875 -9.06 -19.30 -33.00
CA ALA A 875 -9.56 -20.42 -33.81
C ALA A 875 -10.64 -19.99 -34.82
N PRO A 876 -10.82 -20.70 -35.96
CA PRO A 876 -11.84 -20.36 -36.96
C PRO A 876 -13.28 -20.46 -36.44
N LYS A 877 -13.51 -21.19 -35.34
CA LYS A 877 -14.80 -21.31 -34.66
C LYS A 877 -14.63 -20.89 -33.19
N PRO A 878 -15.57 -20.13 -32.61
CA PRO A 878 -15.55 -19.80 -31.19
C PRO A 878 -15.57 -21.07 -30.34
N VAL A 879 -14.61 -21.19 -29.42
CA VAL A 879 -14.56 -22.30 -28.45
C VAL A 879 -15.54 -22.05 -27.32
N THR A 880 -16.32 -23.06 -26.90
CA THR A 880 -17.39 -22.86 -25.90
C THR A 880 -16.90 -22.92 -24.45
N MET A 881 -15.73 -23.51 -24.21
CA MET A 881 -15.09 -23.61 -22.89
C MET A 881 -13.56 -23.65 -23.03
N ILE A 882 -12.85 -23.11 -22.04
CA ILE A 882 -11.40 -23.28 -21.92
C ILE A 882 -11.05 -24.64 -21.31
N ARG A 883 -9.77 -24.99 -21.30
CA ARG A 883 -9.32 -26.26 -20.68
C ARG A 883 -9.68 -26.29 -19.18
N PRO A 884 -10.22 -27.41 -18.67
CA PRO A 884 -10.64 -27.52 -17.26
C PRO A 884 -9.53 -27.23 -16.25
N ASP A 885 -8.30 -27.66 -16.54
CA ASP A 885 -7.15 -27.44 -15.66
C ASP A 885 -6.80 -25.97 -15.46
N ILE A 886 -6.97 -25.14 -16.50
CA ILE A 886 -6.77 -23.69 -16.41
C ILE A 886 -7.94 -23.03 -15.67
N ARG A 887 -9.17 -23.49 -15.89
CA ARG A 887 -10.36 -22.99 -15.15
C ARG A 887 -10.25 -23.27 -13.65
N ASP A 888 -9.80 -24.46 -13.28
CA ASP A 888 -9.59 -24.83 -11.88
C ASP A 888 -8.47 -24.01 -11.24
N LYS A 889 -7.39 -23.74 -11.99
CA LYS A 889 -6.29 -22.86 -11.56
C LYS A 889 -6.75 -21.43 -11.25
N ILE A 890 -7.62 -20.87 -12.10
CA ILE A 890 -8.20 -19.54 -11.89
C ILE A 890 -8.99 -19.52 -10.57
N ARG A 891 -9.84 -20.53 -10.34
CA ARG A 891 -10.64 -20.65 -9.10
C ARG A 891 -9.80 -20.94 -7.85
N GLU A 892 -8.65 -21.58 -8.01
CA GLU A 892 -7.68 -21.80 -6.94
C GLU A 892 -6.98 -20.49 -6.56
N CYS A 893 -6.50 -19.72 -7.54
CA CYS A 893 -5.85 -18.43 -7.29
C CYS A 893 -6.77 -17.43 -6.58
N ASN A 894 -8.05 -17.32 -6.98
CA ASN A 894 -8.99 -16.41 -6.32
C ASN A 894 -9.24 -16.78 -4.84
N ARG A 895 -9.33 -18.08 -4.53
CA ARG A 895 -9.41 -18.56 -3.13
C ARG A 895 -8.19 -18.19 -2.28
N ILE A 896 -7.02 -18.02 -2.89
CA ILE A 896 -5.78 -17.62 -2.19
C ILE A 896 -5.67 -16.09 -2.09
N SER A 897 -6.16 -15.34 -3.09
CA SER A 897 -6.12 -13.88 -3.11
C SER A 897 -7.15 -13.22 -2.18
N GLU A 898 -8.31 -13.85 -1.96
CA GLU A 898 -9.32 -13.40 -0.99
C GLU A 898 -8.84 -13.42 0.48
N SER A 899 -7.74 -14.14 0.78
CA SER A 899 -7.14 -14.15 2.14
C SER A 899 -6.22 -12.96 2.47
N VAL A 900 -6.09 -11.96 1.60
CA VAL A 900 -5.23 -10.78 1.80
C VAL A 900 -5.98 -9.47 1.48
N ARG A 901 -7.06 -9.17 2.20
CA ARG A 901 -7.62 -7.80 2.20
C ARG A 901 -6.76 -6.89 3.07
N VAL A 902 -6.32 -5.75 2.53
CA VAL A 902 -5.68 -4.70 3.34
C VAL A 902 -6.71 -4.16 4.33
N LYS A 903 -6.39 -4.19 5.63
CA LYS A 903 -7.34 -3.86 6.69
C LYS A 903 -7.63 -2.35 6.69
N LYS A 904 -8.89 -1.96 6.45
CA LYS A 904 -9.37 -0.57 6.51
C LYS A 904 -10.49 -0.47 7.55
N THR A 905 -10.24 0.21 8.67
CA THR A 905 -11.17 0.25 9.81
C THR A 905 -11.96 1.57 9.85
N PHE A 906 -13.29 1.48 9.98
CA PHE A 906 -14.19 2.61 10.22
C PHE A 906 -14.38 2.81 11.72
N PHE A 907 -14.17 4.03 12.22
CA PHE A 907 -14.33 4.35 13.65
C PHE A 907 -15.65 5.08 13.89
N THR A 908 -16.50 4.57 14.79
CA THR A 908 -17.80 5.20 15.09
C THR A 908 -17.63 6.51 15.85
N SER A 909 -18.25 7.59 15.40
CA SER A 909 -18.37 8.88 16.12
C SER A 909 -19.77 9.05 16.74
N GLU A 910 -20.01 10.10 17.53
CA GLU A 910 -21.27 10.29 18.26
C GLU A 910 -22.52 10.26 17.34
N ALA A 911 -23.41 9.30 17.63
CA ALA A 911 -24.79 9.14 17.18
C ALA A 911 -25.09 9.38 15.68
N GLN A 912 -24.80 8.39 14.83
CA GLN A 912 -25.34 8.31 13.47
C GLN A 912 -25.80 6.88 13.12
N GLU A 913 -26.84 6.78 12.30
CA GLU A 913 -27.18 5.56 11.58
C GLU A 913 -26.17 5.35 10.44
N ILE A 914 -25.51 4.19 10.41
CA ILE A 914 -24.45 3.87 9.46
C ILE A 914 -24.91 2.73 8.55
N SER A 915 -24.79 2.93 7.24
CA SER A 915 -25.14 1.94 6.21
C SER A 915 -23.97 0.99 5.97
N LEU A 916 -24.19 -0.32 6.16
CA LEU A 916 -23.17 -1.35 5.89
C LEU A 916 -22.74 -1.36 4.42
N MET A 917 -23.70 -1.23 3.50
CA MET A 917 -23.44 -1.17 2.06
C MET A 917 -22.55 0.03 1.70
N SER A 918 -22.74 1.17 2.36
CA SER A 918 -21.91 2.37 2.13
C SER A 918 -20.48 2.17 2.60
N LEU A 919 -20.29 1.52 3.76
CA LEU A 919 -18.96 1.21 4.27
C LEU A 919 -18.21 0.22 3.37
N ASP A 920 -18.90 -0.81 2.85
CA ASP A 920 -18.30 -1.73 1.87
C ASP A 920 -17.97 -1.03 0.54
N PHE A 921 -18.82 -0.11 0.05
CA PHE A 921 -18.50 0.71 -1.14
C PHE A 921 -17.24 1.57 -0.92
N ASP A 922 -17.05 2.08 0.29
CA ASP A 922 -15.86 2.84 0.67
C ASP A 922 -14.65 1.93 0.99
N ASN A 923 -14.73 0.63 0.72
CA ASN A 923 -13.69 -0.39 0.94
C ASN A 923 -13.27 -0.56 2.41
N TYR A 924 -14.14 -0.25 3.37
CA TYR A 924 -13.89 -0.63 4.77
C TYR A 924 -13.98 -2.14 4.94
N THR A 925 -13.20 -2.69 5.87
CA THR A 925 -13.19 -4.12 6.20
C THR A 925 -13.50 -4.39 7.68
N GLU A 926 -13.46 -3.37 8.54
CA GLU A 926 -13.78 -3.48 9.97
C GLU A 926 -14.54 -2.22 10.45
N VAL A 927 -15.52 -2.39 11.34
CA VAL A 927 -16.18 -1.31 12.09
C VAL A 927 -15.73 -1.38 13.54
N PHE A 928 -15.02 -0.36 14.02
CA PHE A 928 -14.55 -0.23 15.39
C PHE A 928 -15.47 0.70 16.19
N VAL A 929 -16.27 0.11 17.08
CA VAL A 929 -17.26 0.80 17.90
C VAL A 929 -16.59 1.39 19.14
N THR A 930 -16.58 2.73 19.19
CA THR A 930 -16.02 3.53 20.29
C THR A 930 -17.05 4.41 21.00
N SER A 931 -18.29 4.46 20.52
CA SER A 931 -19.40 5.24 21.09
C SER A 931 -20.33 4.38 21.95
N ASP A 932 -21.03 5.02 22.88
CA ASP A 932 -21.99 4.37 23.79
C ASP A 932 -23.25 3.88 23.05
N GLU A 933 -23.61 4.50 21.93
CA GLU A 933 -24.70 4.06 21.04
C GLU A 933 -24.23 4.04 19.58
N CYS A 934 -24.65 3.02 18.83
CA CYS A 934 -24.38 2.88 17.40
C CYS A 934 -25.53 2.14 16.71
N THR A 935 -25.92 2.56 15.51
CA THR A 935 -26.90 1.83 14.68
C THR A 935 -26.28 1.47 13.34
N LEU A 936 -26.23 0.18 13.01
CA LEU A 936 -25.81 -0.35 11.72
C LEU A 936 -27.03 -0.86 10.96
N LYS A 937 -27.21 -0.35 9.75
CA LYS A 937 -28.34 -0.68 8.88
C LYS A 937 -27.87 -1.47 7.68
N GLY A 938 -28.44 -2.64 7.47
CA GLY A 938 -28.23 -3.43 6.26
C GLY A 938 -29.16 -3.04 5.13
N THR A 939 -28.88 -3.61 3.96
CA THR A 939 -29.68 -3.47 2.75
C THR A 939 -30.22 -4.84 2.38
N GLU A 940 -31.50 -4.91 2.02
CA GLU A 940 -32.16 -6.16 1.65
C GLU A 940 -31.43 -6.85 0.47
N GLY A 941 -31.09 -8.14 0.63
CA GLY A 941 -30.37 -8.92 -0.38
C GLY A 941 -28.86 -8.61 -0.49
N TYR A 942 -28.29 -7.91 0.50
CA TYR A 942 -26.87 -7.55 0.54
C TYR A 942 -26.18 -8.11 1.78
N ASP A 943 -25.18 -8.98 1.58
CA ASP A 943 -24.33 -9.51 2.64
C ASP A 943 -23.04 -8.69 2.71
N SER A 944 -22.81 -8.04 3.85
CA SER A 944 -21.60 -7.25 4.09
C SER A 944 -20.47 -8.13 4.60
N ALA A 945 -19.23 -7.92 4.15
CA ALA A 945 -18.06 -8.70 4.61
C ALA A 945 -17.33 -8.05 5.81
N LEU A 946 -17.98 -7.09 6.48
CA LEU A 946 -17.40 -6.30 7.55
C LEU A 946 -17.36 -7.07 8.88
N THR A 947 -16.24 -6.92 9.60
CA THR A 947 -16.12 -7.36 11.00
C THR A 947 -16.42 -6.19 11.95
N ILE A 948 -17.25 -6.40 12.97
CA ILE A 948 -17.54 -5.39 13.99
C ILE A 948 -16.70 -5.68 15.25
N ARG A 949 -16.03 -4.66 15.79
CA ARG A 949 -15.22 -4.77 17.00
C ARG A 949 -15.60 -3.70 18.01
N ILE A 950 -15.90 -4.11 19.24
CA ILE A 950 -16.20 -3.21 20.36
C ILE A 950 -14.89 -2.89 21.09
N LYS A 951 -14.68 -1.61 21.40
CA LYS A 951 -13.54 -1.14 22.21
C LYS A 951 -13.52 -1.78 23.60
N ASP A 952 -12.33 -2.05 24.14
CA ASP A 952 -12.13 -2.52 25.52
C ASP A 952 -12.65 -1.51 26.57
N GLY A 953 -13.28 -2.02 27.63
CA GLY A 953 -13.84 -1.25 28.74
C GLY A 953 -15.04 -0.38 28.38
N LEU A 954 -15.72 -0.64 27.25
CA LEU A 954 -16.86 0.15 26.78
C LEU A 954 -18.18 -0.50 27.20
N ASP A 955 -19.12 0.29 27.74
CA ASP A 955 -20.51 -0.11 27.92
C ASP A 955 -21.34 0.55 26.82
N CYS A 956 -21.83 -0.22 25.85
CA CYS A 956 -22.51 0.35 24.68
C CYS A 956 -23.71 -0.47 24.20
N THR A 957 -24.60 0.22 23.47
CA THR A 957 -25.72 -0.36 22.74
C THR A 957 -25.46 -0.31 21.23
N LEU A 958 -25.40 -1.49 20.60
CA LEU A 958 -25.30 -1.63 19.14
C LEU A 958 -26.63 -2.12 18.58
N ARG A 959 -27.27 -1.30 17.75
CA ARG A 959 -28.51 -1.67 17.06
C ARG A 959 -28.21 -2.18 15.65
N LEU A 960 -28.62 -3.40 15.34
CA LEU A 960 -28.58 -3.98 14.00
C LEU A 960 -29.98 -3.94 13.37
N VAL A 961 -30.12 -3.23 12.25
CA VAL A 961 -31.41 -3.08 11.55
C VAL A 961 -31.32 -3.75 10.18
N ASN A 962 -32.01 -4.88 10.01
CA ASN A 962 -31.98 -5.71 8.79
C ASN A 962 -30.54 -5.97 8.28
N ALA A 963 -29.61 -6.26 9.20
CA ALA A 963 -28.18 -6.34 8.91
C ALA A 963 -27.75 -7.78 8.64
N HIS A 964 -27.21 -8.03 7.44
CA HIS A 964 -26.68 -9.34 7.04
C HIS A 964 -25.15 -9.22 6.91
N LEU A 965 -24.41 -9.92 7.77
CA LEU A 965 -22.95 -9.94 7.80
C LEU A 965 -22.45 -11.31 7.36
N SER A 966 -21.37 -11.33 6.60
CA SER A 966 -20.65 -12.52 6.14
C SER A 966 -19.20 -12.42 6.60
N CYS A 967 -18.61 -13.52 7.04
CA CYS A 967 -17.19 -13.57 7.41
C CYS A 967 -16.42 -14.46 6.45
N GLU A 968 -15.33 -13.92 5.90
CA GLU A 968 -14.31 -14.69 5.17
C GLU A 968 -13.21 -15.09 6.18
N ASN A 969 -12.70 -16.32 6.10
CA ASN A 969 -11.56 -16.86 6.90
C ASN A 969 -11.82 -17.25 8.38
N ASN A 970 -13.04 -17.63 8.76
CA ASN A 970 -13.38 -18.18 10.09
C ASN A 970 -13.28 -17.19 11.28
N ASP A 971 -13.18 -15.88 11.04
CA ASP A 971 -13.22 -14.86 12.09
C ASP A 971 -14.65 -14.59 12.60
N ALA A 972 -14.76 -13.99 13.78
CA ALA A 972 -16.05 -13.62 14.39
C ALA A 972 -16.63 -12.35 13.73
N CYS A 973 -17.94 -12.35 13.45
CA CYS A 973 -18.65 -11.18 12.91
C CYS A 973 -18.63 -10.01 13.90
N ILE A 974 -18.73 -10.31 15.20
CA ILE A 974 -18.72 -9.32 16.27
C ILE A 974 -17.71 -9.75 17.33
N ILE A 975 -16.76 -8.87 17.66
CA ILE A 975 -15.73 -9.12 18.67
C ILE A 975 -15.88 -8.11 19.80
N ILE A 976 -16.17 -8.59 21.01
CA ILE A 976 -16.36 -7.74 22.19
C ILE A 976 -15.03 -7.58 22.93
N GLY A 977 -14.62 -6.33 23.12
CA GLY A 977 -13.42 -5.96 23.86
C GLY A 977 -13.45 -6.42 25.32
N ARG A 978 -12.27 -6.52 25.92
CA ARG A 978 -12.10 -6.97 27.31
C ARG A 978 -12.70 -5.94 28.27
N GLY A 979 -13.42 -6.43 29.29
CA GLY A 979 -14.06 -5.57 30.29
C GLY A 979 -15.23 -4.73 29.75
N SER A 980 -15.70 -5.02 28.54
CA SER A 980 -16.79 -4.29 27.88
C SER A 980 -18.14 -4.97 28.14
N ARG A 981 -19.21 -4.18 28.10
CA ARG A 981 -20.59 -4.65 28.11
C ARG A 981 -21.27 -4.20 26.82
N LEU A 982 -21.78 -5.15 26.05
CA LEU A 982 -22.52 -4.88 24.82
C LEU A 982 -23.99 -5.23 25.01
N THR A 983 -24.88 -4.27 24.75
CA THR A 983 -26.30 -4.54 24.49
C THR A 983 -26.51 -4.56 22.97
N LEU A 984 -26.74 -5.74 22.39
CA LEU A 984 -26.98 -5.94 20.97
C LEU A 984 -28.49 -5.94 20.69
N GLU A 985 -29.01 -4.85 20.13
CA GLU A 985 -30.42 -4.70 19.80
C GLU A 985 -30.70 -5.13 18.36
N ILE A 986 -31.48 -6.20 18.18
CA ILE A 986 -31.84 -6.75 16.87
C ILE A 986 -33.21 -6.21 16.45
N VAL A 987 -33.26 -5.57 15.27
CA VAL A 987 -34.48 -5.01 14.69
C VAL A 987 -34.66 -5.53 13.26
N GLY A 988 -35.79 -6.15 12.98
CA GLY A 988 -36.08 -6.77 11.68
C GLY A 988 -35.39 -8.12 11.50
N ASP A 989 -34.95 -8.45 10.29
CA ASP A 989 -34.30 -9.74 9.98
C ASP A 989 -32.79 -9.57 9.84
N CYS A 990 -32.03 -10.07 10.82
CA CYS A 990 -30.57 -9.98 10.86
C CYS A 990 -29.92 -11.35 10.69
N ALA A 991 -28.83 -11.42 9.93
CA ALA A 991 -28.09 -12.65 9.68
C ALA A 991 -26.59 -12.47 9.94
N LEU A 992 -25.96 -13.42 10.63
CA LEU A 992 -24.52 -13.44 10.90
C LEU A 992 -23.89 -14.73 10.34
N GLY A 993 -23.01 -14.58 9.35
CA GLY A 993 -22.23 -15.64 8.74
C GLY A 993 -21.02 -16.09 9.55
N GLY A 994 -21.00 -15.83 10.87
CA GLY A 994 -19.88 -16.09 11.77
C GLY A 994 -20.23 -15.86 13.25
N PRO A 995 -19.31 -16.22 14.17
CA PRO A 995 -19.55 -16.14 15.61
C PRO A 995 -19.68 -14.71 16.15
N VAL A 996 -20.26 -14.60 17.35
CA VAL A 996 -20.12 -13.45 18.25
C VAL A 996 -19.15 -13.81 19.38
N SER A 997 -18.00 -13.16 19.42
CA SER A 997 -16.94 -13.39 20.38
C SER A 997 -17.13 -12.59 21.67
N VAL A 998 -17.46 -13.29 22.75
CA VAL A 998 -17.59 -12.80 24.13
C VAL A 998 -16.42 -13.33 24.95
N THR A 999 -15.33 -12.60 24.97
CA THR A 999 -14.11 -13.00 25.67
C THR A 999 -14.26 -12.94 27.19
N ALA A 1000 -13.39 -13.65 27.92
CA ALA A 1000 -13.34 -13.58 29.37
C ALA A 1000 -13.26 -12.14 29.88
N GLY A 1001 -14.16 -11.78 30.80
CA GLY A 1001 -14.26 -10.42 31.34
C GLY A 1001 -15.27 -9.51 30.62
N ALA A 1002 -15.82 -9.92 29.47
CA ALA A 1002 -16.86 -9.18 28.74
C ALA A 1002 -18.27 -9.68 29.07
N TRP A 1003 -19.28 -8.84 28.79
CA TRP A 1003 -20.70 -9.16 28.94
C TRP A 1003 -21.47 -8.83 27.65
N LEU A 1004 -22.36 -9.73 27.21
CA LEU A 1004 -23.25 -9.51 26.07
C LEU A 1004 -24.70 -9.70 26.49
N ASP A 1005 -25.58 -8.74 26.20
CA ASP A 1005 -27.04 -8.87 26.26
C ASP A 1005 -27.63 -8.73 24.85
N ILE A 1006 -28.27 -9.77 24.31
CA ILE A 1006 -29.00 -9.68 23.03
C ILE A 1006 -30.47 -9.37 23.32
N VAL A 1007 -30.98 -8.27 22.77
CA VAL A 1007 -32.33 -7.76 22.98
C VAL A 1007 -32.98 -7.38 21.65
N GLY A 1008 -34.26 -7.00 21.67
CA GLY A 1008 -34.99 -6.53 20.48
C GLY A 1008 -36.14 -7.44 20.07
N ASP A 1009 -36.90 -7.02 19.07
CA ASP A 1009 -38.08 -7.70 18.55
C ASP A 1009 -37.86 -8.38 17.19
N GLY A 1010 -36.66 -8.23 16.61
CA GLY A 1010 -36.27 -8.86 15.36
C GLY A 1010 -35.82 -10.32 15.48
N ASP A 1011 -35.67 -10.98 14.33
CA ASP A 1011 -35.15 -12.33 14.20
C ASP A 1011 -33.64 -12.30 13.90
N LEU A 1012 -32.88 -13.22 14.51
CA LEU A 1012 -31.44 -13.35 14.32
C LEU A 1012 -31.09 -14.77 13.86
N THR A 1013 -30.49 -14.87 12.69
CA THR A 1013 -29.98 -16.13 12.14
C THR A 1013 -28.45 -16.15 12.17
N MET A 1014 -27.85 -17.26 12.61
CA MET A 1014 -26.40 -17.45 12.62
C MET A 1014 -26.02 -18.74 11.91
N THR A 1015 -25.04 -18.66 11.01
CA THR A 1015 -24.51 -19.83 10.30
C THR A 1015 -23.00 -19.84 10.29
N SER A 1016 -22.37 -20.99 10.58
CA SER A 1016 -20.91 -21.15 10.53
C SER A 1016 -20.52 -22.57 10.14
N ALA A 1017 -19.44 -22.71 9.36
CA ALA A 1017 -18.91 -24.00 8.90
C ALA A 1017 -17.38 -24.05 9.08
N THR A 1018 -16.91 -24.27 10.30
CA THR A 1018 -15.47 -24.22 10.66
C THR A 1018 -15.08 -25.40 11.57
N ASN A 1019 -13.83 -25.87 11.51
CA ASN A 1019 -13.40 -27.05 12.30
C ASN A 1019 -13.60 -26.87 13.82
N GLN A 1020 -13.35 -25.67 14.35
CA GLN A 1020 -13.66 -25.28 15.71
C GLN A 1020 -14.58 -24.08 15.64
N SER A 1021 -15.88 -24.33 15.82
CA SER A 1021 -16.92 -23.32 15.63
C SER A 1021 -17.60 -22.99 16.95
N TYR A 1022 -18.09 -21.77 17.07
CA TYR A 1022 -18.99 -21.38 18.12
C TYR A 1022 -20.03 -20.40 17.59
N GLY A 1023 -21.18 -20.31 18.25
CA GLY A 1023 -22.22 -19.32 17.92
C GLY A 1023 -21.98 -18.04 18.70
N ILE A 1024 -22.29 -18.05 20.00
CA ILE A 1024 -22.11 -16.92 20.91
C ILE A 1024 -21.22 -17.34 22.08
N GLY A 1025 -20.10 -16.63 22.27
CA GLY A 1025 -19.20 -16.86 23.39
C GLY A 1025 -17.75 -16.95 22.95
N ALA A 1026 -17.07 -18.07 23.19
CA ALA A 1026 -15.68 -18.25 22.80
C ALA A 1026 -15.46 -19.60 22.13
N ASP A 1027 -14.31 -19.76 21.48
CA ASP A 1027 -13.93 -21.03 20.90
C ASP A 1027 -13.82 -22.14 21.97
N PRO A 1028 -13.89 -23.43 21.57
CA PRO A 1028 -13.90 -24.55 22.52
C PRO A 1028 -12.66 -24.69 23.41
N LEU A 1029 -11.60 -23.93 23.18
CA LEU A 1029 -10.36 -23.94 23.97
C LEU A 1029 -10.18 -22.66 24.80
N SER A 1030 -11.05 -21.66 24.65
CA SER A 1030 -10.94 -20.36 25.29
C SER A 1030 -11.96 -20.15 26.40
N SER A 1031 -11.66 -19.20 27.30
CA SER A 1031 -12.60 -18.77 28.33
C SER A 1031 -13.63 -17.78 27.77
N TYR A 1032 -14.92 -17.99 28.06
CA TYR A 1032 -16.00 -17.09 27.62
C TYR A 1032 -16.46 -16.12 28.72
N GLY A 1033 -17.05 -15.00 28.33
CA GLY A 1033 -17.63 -14.00 29.24
C GLY A 1033 -19.07 -14.32 29.67
N GLY A 1034 -19.80 -13.32 30.14
CA GLY A 1034 -21.22 -13.45 30.48
C GLY A 1034 -22.12 -13.25 29.26
N ILE A 1035 -23.15 -14.08 29.12
CA ILE A 1035 -24.03 -14.11 27.95
C ILE A 1035 -25.50 -14.05 28.41
N GLY A 1036 -26.22 -13.01 28.01
CA GLY A 1036 -27.65 -12.82 28.16
C GLY A 1036 -28.35 -12.83 26.80
N VAL A 1037 -29.38 -13.65 26.64
CA VAL A 1037 -30.23 -13.70 25.43
C VAL A 1037 -31.67 -13.39 25.83
N HIS A 1038 -32.12 -12.18 25.55
CA HIS A 1038 -33.40 -11.60 25.95
C HIS A 1038 -34.25 -11.16 24.74
N LEU A 1039 -34.12 -11.88 23.63
CA LEU A 1039 -34.74 -11.55 22.35
C LEU A 1039 -36.24 -11.88 22.34
N CYS A 1040 -37.08 -10.92 21.93
CA CYS A 1040 -38.51 -11.16 21.73
C CYS A 1040 -38.80 -11.86 20.38
N GLY A 1041 -37.92 -11.73 19.39
CA GLY A 1041 -37.97 -12.52 18.16
C GLY A 1041 -37.34 -13.90 18.33
N LYS A 1042 -36.99 -14.50 17.20
CA LYS A 1042 -36.43 -15.86 17.09
C LYS A 1042 -34.90 -15.81 16.94
N LEU A 1043 -34.20 -16.70 17.64
CA LEU A 1043 -32.76 -16.94 17.45
C LEU A 1043 -32.54 -18.32 16.83
N ASP A 1044 -32.07 -18.35 15.57
CA ASP A 1044 -31.74 -19.57 14.85
C ASP A 1044 -30.22 -19.70 14.67
N MET A 1045 -29.64 -20.83 15.07
CA MET A 1045 -28.22 -21.12 14.86
C MET A 1045 -28.04 -22.45 14.13
N LYS A 1046 -27.18 -22.45 13.12
CA LYS A 1046 -26.75 -23.65 12.42
C LYS A 1046 -25.23 -23.68 12.28
N LEU A 1047 -24.57 -24.58 13.00
CA LEU A 1047 -23.11 -24.69 13.01
C LEU A 1047 -22.67 -26.10 12.58
N ASP A 1048 -21.64 -26.17 11.73
CA ASP A 1048 -21.02 -27.41 11.27
C ASP A 1048 -19.50 -27.36 11.52
N GLY A 1049 -18.93 -28.39 12.15
CA GLY A 1049 -17.52 -28.39 12.56
C GLY A 1049 -17.07 -29.64 13.32
N GLU A 1050 -15.77 -29.82 13.58
CA GLU A 1050 -15.32 -30.94 14.42
C GLU A 1050 -15.73 -30.74 15.88
N CYS A 1051 -15.50 -29.55 16.44
CA CYS A 1051 -15.94 -29.17 17.77
C CYS A 1051 -16.80 -27.90 17.68
N CYS A 1052 -18.05 -27.96 18.14
CA CYS A 1052 -18.95 -26.80 18.09
C CYS A 1052 -19.63 -26.52 19.43
N ILE A 1053 -19.70 -25.24 19.77
CA ILE A 1053 -20.46 -24.75 20.93
C ILE A 1053 -21.49 -23.73 20.45
N GLY A 1054 -22.78 -23.98 20.66
CA GLY A 1054 -23.83 -23.03 20.26
C GLY A 1054 -23.73 -21.73 21.08
N ILE A 1055 -23.94 -21.82 22.39
CA ILE A 1055 -23.82 -20.72 23.33
C ILE A 1055 -22.92 -21.12 24.50
N GLY A 1056 -21.81 -20.42 24.69
CA GLY A 1056 -20.84 -20.64 25.76
C GLY A 1056 -19.39 -20.71 25.26
N GLY A 1057 -18.56 -21.60 25.80
CA GLY A 1057 -17.16 -21.70 25.39
C GLY A 1057 -16.37 -22.81 26.07
N GLY A 1058 -15.06 -22.80 25.87
CA GLY A 1058 -14.15 -23.78 26.45
C GLY A 1058 -14.19 -23.82 27.97
N TYR A 1059 -13.76 -22.72 28.57
CA TYR A 1059 -13.60 -22.56 30.01
C TYR A 1059 -14.47 -21.42 30.56
N SER A 1060 -14.82 -21.47 31.84
CA SER A 1060 -15.57 -20.47 32.56
C SER A 1060 -14.70 -19.76 33.60
N ASN A 1061 -15.11 -18.55 33.97
CA ASN A 1061 -14.58 -17.76 35.07
C ASN A 1061 -15.74 -17.27 35.95
N GLU A 1062 -15.45 -16.47 36.97
CA GLU A 1062 -16.44 -15.96 37.93
C GLU A 1062 -17.60 -15.17 37.29
N MET A 1063 -17.42 -14.60 36.10
CA MET A 1063 -18.45 -13.85 35.37
C MET A 1063 -19.12 -14.65 34.24
N SER A 1064 -18.67 -15.87 33.97
CA SER A 1064 -19.21 -16.74 32.93
C SER A 1064 -20.54 -17.36 33.37
N ARG A 1065 -21.64 -16.70 33.03
CA ARG A 1065 -23.01 -17.21 33.18
C ARG A 1065 -23.78 -17.07 31.87
N ILE A 1066 -24.69 -18.01 31.64
CA ILE A 1066 -25.57 -18.01 30.46
C ILE A 1066 -27.01 -17.83 30.95
N ASP A 1067 -27.62 -16.69 30.61
CA ASP A 1067 -28.99 -16.36 30.96
C ASP A 1067 -29.83 -16.24 29.67
N ILE A 1068 -30.81 -17.13 29.49
CA ILE A 1068 -31.67 -17.19 28.30
C ILE A 1068 -33.11 -16.91 28.73
N ASP A 1069 -33.72 -15.89 28.15
CA ASP A 1069 -35.12 -15.47 28.33
C ASP A 1069 -35.64 -14.88 27.01
N CYS A 1070 -35.73 -15.73 25.99
CA CYS A 1070 -36.22 -15.38 24.65
C CYS A 1070 -37.45 -16.20 24.24
N ASN A 1071 -38.20 -15.76 23.23
CA ASN A 1071 -39.41 -16.47 22.79
C ASN A 1071 -39.11 -17.83 22.16
N GLU A 1072 -38.18 -17.87 21.19
CA GLU A 1072 -37.80 -19.09 20.49
C GLU A 1072 -36.29 -19.14 20.21
N LEU A 1073 -35.65 -20.25 20.56
CA LEU A 1073 -34.23 -20.54 20.33
C LEU A 1073 -34.11 -21.88 19.61
N ASN A 1074 -33.55 -21.88 18.41
CA ASN A 1074 -33.24 -23.12 17.70
C ASN A 1074 -31.74 -23.24 17.44
N ILE A 1075 -31.16 -24.39 17.78
CA ILE A 1075 -29.73 -24.68 17.55
C ILE A 1075 -29.62 -26.04 16.86
N GLU A 1076 -29.08 -26.05 15.64
CA GLU A 1076 -28.72 -27.25 14.89
C GLU A 1076 -27.19 -27.34 14.78
N LEU A 1077 -26.60 -28.36 15.43
CA LEU A 1077 -25.16 -28.62 15.36
C LEU A 1077 -24.88 -29.95 14.65
N ALA A 1078 -23.87 -29.95 13.78
CA ALA A 1078 -23.33 -31.15 13.14
C ALA A 1078 -21.80 -31.22 13.33
N GLY A 1079 -21.26 -32.41 13.61
CA GLY A 1079 -19.82 -32.54 13.87
C GLY A 1079 -19.32 -33.75 14.64
N LYS A 1080 -18.24 -33.62 15.40
CA LYS A 1080 -17.73 -34.67 16.31
C LYS A 1080 -18.12 -34.42 17.76
N HIS A 1081 -17.71 -33.29 18.34
CA HIS A 1081 -17.90 -32.96 19.76
C HIS A 1081 -18.73 -31.67 19.90
N LEU A 1082 -20.00 -31.80 20.29
CA LEU A 1082 -20.98 -30.72 20.21
C LEU A 1082 -21.60 -30.38 21.57
N VAL A 1083 -21.76 -29.10 21.87
CA VAL A 1083 -22.50 -28.59 23.03
C VAL A 1083 -23.46 -27.50 22.56
N CYS A 1084 -24.78 -27.67 22.68
CA CYS A 1084 -25.70 -26.60 22.26
C CYS A 1084 -25.61 -25.39 23.20
N VAL A 1085 -25.71 -25.61 24.52
CA VAL A 1085 -25.58 -24.55 25.53
C VAL A 1085 -24.72 -25.04 26.69
N GLY A 1086 -23.62 -24.34 26.99
CA GLY A 1086 -22.77 -24.62 28.13
C GLY A 1086 -21.27 -24.58 27.82
N SER A 1087 -20.50 -25.48 28.43
CA SER A 1087 -19.03 -25.47 28.36
C SER A 1087 -18.47 -26.83 27.94
N SER A 1088 -17.33 -26.86 27.25
CA SER A 1088 -16.63 -28.13 27.02
C SER A 1088 -15.86 -28.59 28.26
N GLU A 1089 -15.07 -27.71 28.89
CA GLU A 1089 -14.01 -28.12 29.82
C GLU A 1089 -14.17 -27.65 31.29
N SER A 1090 -15.24 -26.91 31.62
CA SER A 1090 -15.34 -26.23 32.93
C SER A 1090 -16.75 -26.18 33.52
N GLU A 1091 -16.86 -25.66 34.74
CA GLU A 1091 -18.16 -25.48 35.39
C GLU A 1091 -19.00 -24.41 34.71
N THR A 1092 -20.32 -24.55 34.68
CA THR A 1092 -21.18 -23.58 34.00
C THR A 1092 -22.50 -23.38 34.73
N ALA A 1093 -22.92 -22.12 34.84
CA ALA A 1093 -24.21 -21.72 35.35
C ALA A 1093 -25.11 -21.30 34.18
N ILE A 1094 -26.22 -22.00 34.02
CA ILE A 1094 -27.16 -21.83 32.91
C ILE A 1094 -28.55 -21.59 33.49
N THR A 1095 -29.16 -20.47 33.12
CA THR A 1095 -30.54 -20.14 33.48
C THR A 1095 -31.37 -20.00 32.21
N VAL A 1096 -32.50 -20.67 32.13
CA VAL A 1096 -33.45 -20.55 31.02
C VAL A 1096 -34.83 -20.26 31.56
N ARG A 1097 -35.48 -19.21 31.05
CA ARG A 1097 -36.84 -18.80 31.45
C ARG A 1097 -37.69 -18.48 30.24
N ASN A 1098 -38.98 -18.83 30.29
CA ASN A 1098 -39.98 -18.44 29.29
C ASN A 1098 -39.60 -18.75 27.82
N THR A 1099 -38.74 -19.74 27.57
CA THR A 1099 -38.18 -19.98 26.24
C THR A 1099 -38.66 -21.29 25.63
N LYS A 1100 -38.95 -21.25 24.33
CA LYS A 1100 -39.10 -22.46 23.51
C LYS A 1100 -37.79 -22.80 22.82
N MET A 1101 -37.10 -23.82 23.29
CA MET A 1101 -35.83 -24.30 22.75
C MET A 1101 -36.03 -25.53 21.85
N LYS A 1102 -35.49 -25.52 20.63
CA LYS A 1102 -35.32 -26.72 19.81
C LYS A 1102 -33.85 -26.94 19.50
N LEU A 1103 -33.28 -27.96 20.11
CA LEU A 1103 -31.86 -28.28 20.01
C LEU A 1103 -31.70 -29.57 19.22
N SER A 1104 -30.70 -29.65 18.35
CA SER A 1104 -30.41 -30.88 17.62
C SER A 1104 -28.93 -31.09 17.36
N ASN A 1105 -28.47 -32.33 17.55
CA ASN A 1105 -27.07 -32.72 17.38
C ASN A 1105 -26.94 -33.95 16.45
N ARG A 1106 -26.06 -33.86 15.45
CA ARG A 1106 -25.60 -35.02 14.66
C ARG A 1106 -24.10 -35.19 14.86
N CYS A 1107 -23.69 -36.14 15.69
CA CYS A 1107 -22.34 -36.09 16.28
C CYS A 1107 -21.72 -37.45 16.63
N VAL A 1108 -20.46 -37.41 17.09
CA VAL A 1108 -19.87 -38.52 17.86
C VAL A 1108 -20.24 -38.35 19.33
N SER A 1109 -19.97 -37.20 19.94
CA SER A 1109 -20.45 -36.83 21.28
C SER A 1109 -21.24 -35.52 21.25
N GLY A 1110 -22.39 -35.48 21.90
CA GLY A 1110 -23.27 -34.30 21.90
C GLY A 1110 -23.94 -34.05 23.24
N ILE A 1111 -24.01 -32.77 23.64
CA ILE A 1111 -24.71 -32.32 24.85
C ILE A 1111 -25.74 -31.25 24.45
N ALA A 1112 -26.97 -31.34 24.96
CA ALA A 1112 -27.97 -30.30 24.76
C ALA A 1112 -27.69 -29.10 25.69
N ILE A 1113 -27.67 -29.32 27.00
CA ILE A 1113 -27.39 -28.30 28.00
C ILE A 1113 -26.43 -28.88 29.04
N GLY A 1114 -25.22 -28.31 29.16
CA GLY A 1114 -24.31 -28.68 30.24
C GLY A 1114 -22.82 -28.66 29.91
N SER A 1115 -22.07 -29.58 30.53
CA SER A 1115 -20.61 -29.62 30.43
C SER A 1115 -20.03 -31.01 30.21
N SER A 1116 -18.94 -31.08 29.42
CA SER A 1116 -18.26 -32.34 29.06
C SER A 1116 -17.21 -32.79 30.09
N THR A 1117 -16.84 -31.93 31.04
CA THR A 1117 -15.96 -32.33 32.16
C THR A 1117 -16.27 -31.59 33.46
N GLY A 1118 -16.95 -30.44 33.43
CA GLY A 1118 -17.18 -29.60 34.60
C GLY A 1118 -18.56 -29.74 35.27
N LYS A 1119 -18.71 -29.07 36.42
CA LYS A 1119 -19.96 -29.01 37.19
C LYS A 1119 -21.01 -28.17 36.46
N ILE A 1120 -22.26 -28.63 36.48
CA ILE A 1120 -23.38 -27.84 35.94
C ILE A 1120 -24.31 -27.35 37.06
N THR A 1121 -24.73 -26.08 36.97
CA THR A 1121 -25.93 -25.57 37.63
C THR A 1121 -26.91 -25.09 36.57
N ALA A 1122 -27.91 -25.90 36.25
CA ALA A 1122 -28.94 -25.58 35.27
C ALA A 1122 -30.28 -25.29 35.95
N VAL A 1123 -30.85 -24.12 35.69
CA VAL A 1123 -32.18 -23.73 36.17
C VAL A 1123 -33.05 -23.43 34.96
N ILE A 1124 -34.07 -24.25 34.71
CA ILE A 1124 -35.01 -24.10 33.60
C ILE A 1124 -36.41 -23.90 34.19
N GLU A 1125 -37.04 -22.77 33.88
CA GLU A 1125 -38.36 -22.41 34.41
C GLU A 1125 -39.30 -21.96 33.27
N ASN A 1126 -40.57 -22.36 33.32
CA ASN A 1126 -41.61 -21.93 32.36
C ASN A 1126 -41.23 -22.09 30.86
N SER A 1127 -40.46 -23.12 30.53
CA SER A 1127 -39.83 -23.27 29.21
C SER A 1127 -40.15 -24.61 28.55
N GLU A 1128 -40.12 -24.65 27.21
CA GLU A 1128 -40.24 -25.86 26.42
C GLU A 1128 -38.87 -26.24 25.85
N LEU A 1129 -38.41 -27.48 26.04
CA LEU A 1129 -37.17 -28.00 25.47
C LEU A 1129 -37.47 -29.21 24.58
N ILE A 1130 -37.15 -29.09 23.29
CA ILE A 1130 -37.20 -30.19 22.33
C ILE A 1130 -35.76 -30.52 21.94
N TYR A 1131 -35.31 -31.75 22.18
CA TYR A 1131 -33.98 -32.21 21.81
C TYR A 1131 -34.03 -33.45 20.92
N ASP A 1132 -33.43 -33.38 19.74
CA ASP A 1132 -33.28 -34.52 18.81
C ASP A 1132 -31.80 -34.76 18.53
N ALA A 1133 -31.29 -35.94 18.89
CA ALA A 1133 -29.87 -36.20 18.75
C ALA A 1133 -29.54 -37.64 18.33
N SER A 1134 -28.52 -37.76 17.48
CA SER A 1134 -27.93 -39.04 17.06
C SER A 1134 -26.41 -39.05 17.09
N GLY A 1135 -25.80 -40.16 17.51
CA GLY A 1135 -24.34 -40.26 17.69
C GLY A 1135 -23.82 -41.46 18.47
N ASP A 1136 -22.62 -41.35 19.04
CA ASP A 1136 -22.01 -42.39 19.89
C ASP A 1136 -22.30 -42.14 21.39
N THR A 1137 -22.09 -40.92 21.87
CA THR A 1137 -22.38 -40.51 23.26
C THR A 1137 -23.26 -39.27 23.26
N ILE A 1138 -24.46 -39.35 23.82
CA ILE A 1138 -25.41 -38.22 23.82
C ILE A 1138 -25.87 -37.93 25.24
N ALA A 1139 -25.95 -36.64 25.54
CA ALA A 1139 -26.50 -36.17 26.79
C ALA A 1139 -27.53 -35.05 26.57
N GLY A 1140 -28.66 -35.10 27.30
CA GLY A 1140 -29.63 -34.02 27.32
C GLY A 1140 -29.17 -32.89 28.24
N ILE A 1141 -29.60 -32.94 29.51
CA ILE A 1141 -29.16 -32.02 30.56
C ILE A 1141 -28.16 -32.75 31.44
N CYS A 1142 -26.87 -32.42 31.33
CA CYS A 1142 -25.83 -33.30 31.89
C CYS A 1142 -24.55 -32.63 32.41
N SER A 1143 -23.91 -33.33 33.35
CA SER A 1143 -22.48 -33.19 33.68
C SER A 1143 -21.83 -34.57 33.68
N THR A 1144 -20.69 -34.69 33.01
CA THR A 1144 -20.07 -35.98 32.66
C THR A 1144 -18.99 -36.44 33.65
N ALA A 1145 -18.44 -35.56 34.51
CA ALA A 1145 -17.32 -35.92 35.40
C ALA A 1145 -17.28 -35.25 36.80
N SER A 1146 -18.29 -34.52 37.26
CA SER A 1146 -18.24 -33.76 38.53
C SER A 1146 -19.19 -34.25 39.64
N GLU A 1147 -18.75 -34.14 40.90
CA GLU A 1147 -19.62 -34.20 42.08
C GLU A 1147 -20.35 -32.84 42.30
N ASN A 1148 -21.59 -32.86 42.81
CA ASN A 1148 -22.42 -31.70 43.18
C ASN A 1148 -23.06 -30.88 42.03
N SER A 1149 -23.31 -31.50 40.88
CA SER A 1149 -24.10 -30.86 39.82
C SER A 1149 -25.59 -30.73 40.19
N LEU A 1150 -26.29 -29.71 39.67
CA LEU A 1150 -27.69 -29.43 39.97
C LEU A 1150 -28.47 -29.09 38.68
N ALA A 1151 -29.59 -29.77 38.47
CA ALA A 1151 -30.63 -29.36 37.52
C ALA A 1151 -31.93 -29.08 38.27
N VAL A 1152 -32.46 -27.87 38.11
CA VAL A 1152 -33.77 -27.44 38.63
C VAL A 1152 -34.69 -27.17 37.45
N LEU A 1153 -35.82 -27.87 37.39
CA LEU A 1153 -36.80 -27.79 36.31
C LEU A 1153 -38.15 -27.43 36.94
N LYS A 1154 -38.76 -26.32 36.56
CA LYS A 1154 -40.09 -25.93 37.07
C LYS A 1154 -41.02 -25.51 35.95
N HIS A 1155 -42.22 -26.08 35.92
CA HIS A 1155 -43.24 -25.74 34.92
C HIS A 1155 -42.72 -25.89 33.48
N CYS A 1156 -41.89 -26.89 33.22
CA CYS A 1156 -41.26 -27.11 31.91
C CYS A 1156 -41.96 -28.22 31.10
N ASN A 1157 -41.90 -28.13 29.78
CA ASN A 1157 -42.20 -29.24 28.88
C ASN A 1157 -40.90 -29.70 28.20
N ILE A 1158 -40.42 -30.89 28.53
CA ILE A 1158 -39.16 -31.44 28.04
C ILE A 1158 -39.47 -32.66 27.18
N SER A 1159 -39.10 -32.61 25.91
CA SER A 1159 -39.22 -33.69 24.94
C SER A 1159 -37.84 -34.00 24.37
N MET A 1160 -37.31 -35.19 24.64
CA MET A 1160 -35.99 -35.62 24.16
C MET A 1160 -36.11 -36.93 23.38
N LEU A 1161 -35.60 -36.97 22.16
CA LEU A 1161 -35.43 -38.17 21.34
C LEU A 1161 -33.95 -38.37 21.07
N MET A 1162 -33.35 -39.39 21.68
CA MET A 1162 -31.90 -39.61 21.63
C MET A 1162 -31.59 -41.03 21.18
N ARG A 1163 -30.70 -41.15 20.17
CA ARG A 1163 -30.25 -42.43 19.61
C ARG A 1163 -28.73 -42.52 19.58
N ALA A 1164 -28.14 -43.31 20.48
CA ALA A 1164 -26.67 -43.39 20.61
C ALA A 1164 -26.19 -44.68 21.27
N LYS A 1165 -24.88 -44.96 21.26
CA LYS A 1165 -24.33 -46.09 22.04
C LYS A 1165 -24.45 -45.84 23.55
N ASN A 1166 -24.09 -44.64 24.00
CA ASN A 1166 -24.16 -44.20 25.40
C ASN A 1166 -25.10 -42.99 25.51
N ILE A 1167 -26.11 -43.05 26.38
CA ILE A 1167 -27.08 -41.95 26.55
C ILE A 1167 -27.28 -41.61 28.02
N VAL A 1168 -27.30 -40.30 28.33
CA VAL A 1168 -27.78 -39.75 29.61
C VAL A 1168 -28.82 -38.67 29.32
N GLY A 1169 -30.09 -38.90 29.59
CA GLY A 1169 -31.14 -37.91 29.35
C GLY A 1169 -31.01 -36.69 30.26
N ILE A 1170 -31.30 -36.84 31.55
CA ILE A 1170 -31.14 -35.78 32.56
C ILE A 1170 -30.35 -36.35 33.72
N GLY A 1171 -29.08 -35.95 33.89
CA GLY A 1171 -28.25 -36.46 34.98
C GLY A 1171 -26.78 -36.49 34.64
N SER A 1172 -26.06 -37.53 35.08
CA SER A 1172 -24.60 -37.58 34.95
C SER A 1172 -24.12 -38.93 34.48
N GLU A 1173 -23.03 -38.96 33.69
CA GLU A 1173 -22.37 -40.22 33.33
C GLU A 1173 -21.49 -40.74 34.48
N GLN A 1174 -20.67 -39.87 35.07
CA GLN A 1174 -19.78 -40.14 36.21
C GLN A 1174 -19.88 -38.98 37.23
N GLY A 1175 -20.13 -39.30 38.51
CA GLY A 1175 -20.31 -38.31 39.59
C GLY A 1175 -21.74 -38.25 40.13
N ALA A 1176 -22.01 -37.29 41.03
CA ALA A 1176 -23.31 -37.09 41.67
C ALA A 1176 -24.00 -35.83 41.16
N MET A 1177 -25.22 -35.99 40.62
CA MET A 1177 -26.06 -34.87 40.17
C MET A 1177 -27.42 -34.89 40.86
N SER A 1178 -27.85 -33.73 41.34
CA SER A 1178 -29.18 -33.54 41.90
C SER A 1178 -30.14 -33.05 40.82
N VAL A 1179 -31.24 -33.77 40.61
CA VAL A 1179 -32.29 -33.40 39.66
C VAL A 1179 -33.56 -33.08 40.45
N LEU A 1180 -34.01 -31.84 40.39
CA LEU A 1180 -35.23 -31.35 41.04
C LEU A 1180 -36.20 -30.91 39.95
N ALA A 1181 -37.29 -31.64 39.75
CA ALA A 1181 -38.33 -31.30 38.79
C ALA A 1181 -39.68 -31.10 39.49
N GLU A 1182 -40.34 -29.98 39.22
CA GLU A 1182 -41.64 -29.62 39.79
C GLU A 1182 -42.60 -29.18 38.69
N ASN A 1183 -43.78 -29.79 38.63
CA ASN A 1183 -44.84 -29.45 37.67
C ASN A 1183 -44.39 -29.52 36.19
N CYS A 1184 -43.54 -30.50 35.86
CA CYS A 1184 -42.99 -30.66 34.50
C CYS A 1184 -43.65 -31.77 33.68
N ASP A 1185 -43.81 -31.55 32.38
CA ASP A 1185 -44.09 -32.57 31.37
C ASP A 1185 -42.77 -33.15 30.85
N LEU A 1186 -42.47 -34.41 31.14
CA LEU A 1186 -41.20 -35.06 30.79
C LEU A 1186 -41.42 -36.24 29.83
N ASN A 1187 -41.01 -36.07 28.57
CA ASN A 1187 -41.09 -37.06 27.51
C ASN A 1187 -39.68 -37.39 26.99
N VAL A 1188 -39.02 -38.39 27.59
CA VAL A 1188 -37.63 -38.73 27.27
C VAL A 1188 -37.56 -40.13 26.66
N VAL A 1189 -37.06 -40.23 25.44
CA VAL A 1189 -36.90 -41.49 24.71
C VAL A 1189 -35.42 -41.71 24.40
N CYS A 1190 -34.84 -42.76 24.98
CA CYS A 1190 -33.44 -43.14 24.79
C CYS A 1190 -33.35 -44.53 24.14
N GLU A 1191 -32.68 -44.64 23.00
CA GLU A 1191 -32.43 -45.91 22.30
C GLU A 1191 -30.93 -46.14 22.12
N GLY A 1192 -30.35 -47.14 22.81
CA GLY A 1192 -28.89 -47.32 22.82
C GLY A 1192 -28.36 -48.59 23.47
N ALA A 1193 -27.04 -48.77 23.51
CA ALA A 1193 -26.43 -49.92 24.19
C ALA A 1193 -26.40 -49.71 25.71
N LYS A 1194 -25.98 -48.52 26.15
CA LYS A 1194 -25.94 -48.08 27.54
C LYS A 1194 -26.74 -46.79 27.68
N ALA A 1195 -27.84 -46.78 28.43
CA ALA A 1195 -28.72 -45.60 28.46
C ALA A 1195 -29.40 -45.37 29.81
N ILE A 1196 -29.43 -44.10 30.26
CA ILE A 1196 -30.22 -43.63 31.40
C ILE A 1196 -31.19 -42.55 30.93
N GLY A 1197 -32.44 -42.65 31.36
CA GLY A 1197 -33.43 -41.59 31.16
C GLY A 1197 -33.17 -40.40 32.10
N ILE A 1198 -33.32 -40.61 33.41
CA ILE A 1198 -33.05 -39.61 34.44
C ILE A 1198 -32.18 -40.22 35.55
N GLY A 1199 -31.03 -39.61 35.85
CA GLY A 1199 -30.12 -40.02 36.94
C GLY A 1199 -28.68 -40.30 36.51
N CYS A 1200 -28.00 -41.15 37.26
CA CYS A 1200 -26.58 -41.50 37.03
C CYS A 1200 -26.33 -43.02 37.11
N PHE A 1201 -25.25 -43.48 36.45
CA PHE A 1201 -24.73 -44.83 36.63
C PHE A 1201 -24.08 -45.05 38.01
N SER A 1202 -23.73 -43.96 38.72
CA SER A 1202 -23.22 -43.97 40.09
C SER A 1202 -24.36 -43.86 41.12
N THR A 1203 -24.18 -44.43 42.31
CA THR A 1203 -25.22 -44.55 43.36
C THR A 1203 -25.34 -43.35 44.29
N GLU A 1204 -24.92 -42.13 43.89
CA GLU A 1204 -24.88 -40.97 44.81
C GLU A 1204 -25.85 -39.82 44.47
N SER A 1205 -26.52 -39.90 43.32
CA SER A 1205 -27.43 -38.84 42.83
C SER A 1205 -28.75 -38.75 43.62
N THR A 1206 -29.29 -37.53 43.73
CA THR A 1206 -30.60 -37.25 44.36
C THR A 1206 -31.59 -36.83 43.30
N ILE A 1207 -32.75 -37.48 43.25
CA ILE A 1207 -33.80 -37.16 42.29
C ILE A 1207 -35.08 -36.83 43.07
N ALA A 1208 -35.63 -35.64 42.85
CA ALA A 1208 -36.94 -35.25 43.36
C ALA A 1208 -37.83 -34.83 42.19
N LEU A 1209 -38.89 -35.60 41.95
CA LEU A 1209 -39.93 -35.34 40.97
C LEU A 1209 -41.22 -35.04 41.75
N LYS A 1210 -41.86 -33.90 41.45
CA LYS A 1210 -43.08 -33.44 42.12
C LYS A 1210 -44.09 -32.94 41.10
N GLU A 1211 -45.30 -33.50 41.10
CA GLU A 1211 -46.38 -33.16 40.16
C GLU A 1211 -45.98 -33.22 38.67
N CYS A 1212 -44.98 -34.04 38.33
CA CYS A 1212 -44.51 -34.31 36.98
C CYS A 1212 -45.39 -35.36 36.27
N ARG A 1213 -45.53 -35.25 34.95
CA ARG A 1213 -46.25 -36.24 34.12
C ARG A 1213 -45.53 -36.45 32.80
N GLY A 1214 -45.88 -37.51 32.06
CA GLY A 1214 -45.26 -37.83 30.77
C GLY A 1214 -44.70 -39.25 30.72
N LYS A 1215 -43.71 -39.49 29.86
CA LYS A 1215 -43.15 -40.81 29.58
C LYS A 1215 -41.64 -40.80 29.46
N VAL A 1216 -40.96 -41.62 30.25
CA VAL A 1216 -39.52 -41.88 30.13
C VAL A 1216 -39.32 -43.32 29.67
N SER A 1217 -38.90 -43.49 28.42
CA SER A 1217 -38.71 -44.78 27.77
C SER A 1217 -37.25 -45.00 27.44
N VAL A 1218 -36.67 -46.08 27.94
CA VAL A 1218 -35.28 -46.46 27.67
C VAL A 1218 -35.25 -47.85 27.07
N SER A 1219 -34.69 -47.98 25.87
CA SER A 1219 -34.46 -49.26 25.19
C SER A 1219 -32.96 -49.51 25.11
N SER A 1220 -32.41 -50.32 26.03
CA SER A 1220 -30.97 -50.58 26.11
C SER A 1220 -30.58 -51.86 26.86
N SER A 1221 -29.45 -52.47 26.46
CA SER A 1221 -28.93 -53.68 27.12
C SER A 1221 -28.36 -53.42 28.51
N GLN A 1222 -27.99 -52.17 28.82
CA GLN A 1222 -27.55 -51.73 30.13
C GLN A 1222 -28.12 -50.34 30.46
N GLY A 1223 -29.02 -50.23 31.43
CA GLY A 1223 -29.64 -48.95 31.69
C GLY A 1223 -30.76 -48.94 32.72
N ALA A 1224 -31.37 -47.77 32.88
CA ALA A 1224 -32.58 -47.57 33.67
C ALA A 1224 -33.35 -46.33 33.18
N ALA A 1225 -34.68 -46.36 33.28
CA ALA A 1225 -35.51 -45.19 33.02
C ALA A 1225 -35.24 -44.07 34.04
N VAL A 1226 -35.20 -44.42 35.34
CA VAL A 1226 -34.86 -43.50 36.44
C VAL A 1226 -33.96 -44.23 37.43
N THR A 1227 -32.88 -43.59 37.91
CA THR A 1227 -31.92 -44.20 38.84
C THR A 1227 -31.37 -43.19 39.86
N ALA A 1228 -31.39 -43.55 41.14
CA ALA A 1228 -30.86 -42.75 42.26
C ALA A 1228 -30.38 -43.66 43.40
N ALA A 1229 -29.67 -43.09 44.39
CA ALA A 1229 -29.27 -43.81 45.60
C ALA A 1229 -30.50 -44.27 46.43
N ASP A 1230 -30.37 -45.37 47.17
CA ASP A 1230 -31.40 -45.83 48.11
C ASP A 1230 -31.77 -44.71 49.11
N GLY A 1231 -33.04 -44.31 49.12
CA GLY A 1231 -33.55 -43.23 49.97
C GLY A 1231 -33.37 -41.80 49.43
N ARG A 1232 -32.82 -41.63 48.22
CA ARG A 1232 -32.64 -40.31 47.55
C ARG A 1232 -33.50 -40.13 46.29
N LEU A 1233 -34.48 -41.01 46.07
CA LEU A 1233 -35.54 -40.86 45.06
C LEU A 1233 -36.84 -40.41 45.75
N ILE A 1234 -37.32 -39.23 45.41
CA ILE A 1234 -38.59 -38.66 45.87
C ILE A 1234 -39.47 -38.48 44.64
N ILE A 1235 -40.64 -39.12 44.63
CA ILE A 1235 -41.65 -39.03 43.56
C ILE A 1235 -42.97 -38.73 44.26
N GLU A 1236 -43.50 -37.51 44.09
CA GLU A 1236 -44.69 -37.03 44.81
C GLU A 1236 -45.75 -36.50 43.83
N GLY A 1237 -46.93 -37.13 43.78
CA GLY A 1237 -48.04 -36.65 42.94
C GLY A 1237 -47.86 -36.87 41.43
N ASP A 1238 -46.84 -37.61 41.02
CA ASP A 1238 -46.46 -37.78 39.62
C ASP A 1238 -47.30 -38.80 38.84
N LYS A 1239 -47.46 -38.55 37.53
CA LYS A 1239 -48.06 -39.47 36.54
C LYS A 1239 -47.07 -39.77 35.41
N LEU A 1240 -45.87 -40.19 35.79
CA LEU A 1240 -44.78 -40.42 34.85
C LEU A 1240 -44.66 -41.92 34.55
N GLU A 1241 -44.78 -42.29 33.27
CA GLU A 1241 -44.63 -43.67 32.81
C GLU A 1241 -43.15 -43.98 32.56
N CYS A 1242 -42.53 -44.76 33.44
CA CYS A 1242 -41.14 -45.21 33.28
C CYS A 1242 -41.11 -46.61 32.64
N LEU A 1243 -40.63 -46.70 31.39
CA LEU A 1243 -40.47 -47.96 30.67
C LEU A 1243 -38.98 -48.24 30.43
N TYR A 1244 -38.54 -49.44 30.80
CA TYR A 1244 -37.21 -49.95 30.48
C TYR A 1244 -37.36 -51.25 29.70
N ASN A 1245 -36.89 -51.26 28.46
CA ASN A 1245 -36.86 -52.43 27.57
C ASN A 1245 -35.41 -52.88 27.40
N ALA A 1246 -35.08 -54.01 28.01
CA ALA A 1246 -33.73 -54.60 28.01
C ALA A 1246 -33.37 -55.30 26.69
#